data_AF-A0A6A5GUQ3-F1
#
_entry.id   AF-A0A6A5GUQ3-F1
#
_cell.length_a   1.000
_cell.length_b   1.000
_cell.length_c   1.000
_cell.angle_alpha   90.00
_cell.angle_beta   90.00
_cell.angle_gamma   90.00
#
_symmetry.space_group_name_H-M   'P 1'
#
loop_
_entity.id
_entity.type
_entity.pdbx_description
1 polymer ?
#
loop_
_entity_poly.entity_id
_entity_poly.type
_entity_poly.pdbx_seq_one_letter_code
_entity_poly.pdbx_strand_id
1 'polypeptide(L)'
;MKGGGGIGDGKKDYQAAVHEGLTTFDQLGIALEDVGKTLDAETATTGGGFLSRVMNETSSLKRKSYDQSNDLVNMSVVPAESSYVLFFQVLFPFVVAGLGMVFAGLVLSVVVTWPLFEEIPEILILVPALLGLKGNLEMTLASRLSTLANLGHMDSSKQRKDVVIANLALVQVQATVVAFLASAFAAALAFIPTGEIDWAHGALMCASSLATACSASLVLSLLMVAVIVTSRKYNINPDNVATPIAASLGDLTTLSVLAFFGTVFLKAHNTESWLNGVVIIVFLLLLPFWVKVAKENEGTRETLYNGWTPVIMSMLISSAGGFILETAVRKYHSLSTYGPVLNGVGGNLAAVQASRLSTYFHKAAAIGELPNGWTVQRFTSFTRAFFSKEWDSRSARVLLLLVVPGHICFNALIQLFTYSSKSNVTPHGPLFTSLYMIAAIIQVMILLFVCQFLVSLLWKWKIDPDNSVIPYLTALGDLLGTGLLFIVFLTTDCFDPQELANNVVNITPTNSNMEVGQRVRINFENATIRYIGEVSGYGSQIWVGLEWDDSTRGKHDGVVKGHRYFQTKHPTGGSLMKMEAVPKPTDILFEIKDRYAEEERVENEIELTKSSKKIELIGMEQTAAKQSNIEKLINIVLDNRSVGFPPPSDSPQFILCRELNLYGNLLYKWQTVKRILEFFPRIQELNLRRNRMQSFNEDEDGELEGEESIYSESCKKLVISECTISEESMDSIIRRFPSAAEIVAFGNELTRFTVSDVVANRLTSLDLEDNLFGSMNSIEGYFPNLTQLSLANCGISSLVGLDGTSKFPNLEYLNLRGNTILDWPSVNAMRSLKNLKRLLFDCKHLEVEKGVHSYEVVVAKLSTLIDLNRFDISEVERRSAEIRFLNKYAGIENKSNHDEDIKRLIAIHGEPTLDTAKKGLTVVKIRIECGNRVESRKLPLAMSVQKIRDMLARLFKTPHSSNIRLYLVMAEKTKQHRIELDNPLRDFGYYSPSEDRDILVVEHD
;
A
#
# COMPACT_ATOMS: atom_id res chain seq x y z
N MET A 1 -32.62 55.78 12.53
CA MET A 1 -32.11 57.16 12.62
C MET A 1 -30.62 57.13 12.29
N LYS A 2 -30.23 57.87 11.23
CA LYS A 2 -28.89 58.36 10.78
C LYS A 2 -27.66 57.45 11.02
N GLY A 3 -26.82 57.08 10.04
CA GLY A 3 -26.65 57.51 8.65
C GLY A 3 -25.70 56.55 7.92
N GLY A 4 -25.66 56.64 6.59
CA GLY A 4 -24.98 55.70 5.70
C GLY A 4 -23.52 56.03 5.36
N GLY A 5 -22.93 55.09 4.61
CA GLY A 5 -21.61 55.11 3.97
C GLY A 5 -21.14 53.65 3.90
N GLY A 6 -20.92 53.00 2.76
CA GLY A 6 -20.54 53.45 1.43
C GLY A 6 -19.41 52.52 0.99
N ILE A 7 -19.76 51.47 0.23
CA ILE A 7 -18.82 50.49 -0.32
C ILE A 7 -17.99 51.19 -1.41
N GLY A 8 -16.66 51.18 -1.28
CA GLY A 8 -15.76 51.66 -2.33
C GLY A 8 -14.26 51.48 -2.02
N ASP A 9 -13.59 50.78 -2.93
CA ASP A 9 -12.15 50.86 -3.26
C ASP A 9 -11.12 50.00 -2.47
N GLY A 10 -11.30 48.67 -2.44
CA GLY A 10 -10.26 47.70 -2.04
C GLY A 10 -9.26 47.31 -3.13
N LYS A 11 -9.23 47.99 -4.29
CA LYS A 11 -8.39 47.62 -5.45
C LYS A 11 -7.24 48.59 -5.76
N LYS A 12 -7.22 49.78 -5.15
CA LYS A 12 -6.12 50.76 -5.33
C LYS A 12 -4.97 50.60 -4.34
N ASP A 13 -5.24 50.10 -3.12
CA ASP A 13 -4.20 49.97 -2.09
C ASP A 13 -3.19 48.85 -2.39
N TYR A 14 -3.60 47.82 -3.14
CA TYR A 14 -2.68 46.73 -3.52
C TYR A 14 -1.72 47.15 -4.65
N GLN A 15 -2.16 48.01 -5.58
CA GLN A 15 -1.26 48.51 -6.64
C GLN A 15 -0.32 49.60 -6.11
N ALA A 16 -0.73 50.41 -5.13
CA ALA A 16 0.15 51.37 -4.47
C ALA A 16 1.27 50.68 -3.68
N ALA A 17 0.95 49.64 -2.89
CA ALA A 17 1.95 48.90 -2.11
C ALA A 17 2.96 48.12 -2.99
N VAL A 18 2.52 47.60 -4.14
CA VAL A 18 3.41 46.93 -5.10
C VAL A 18 4.28 47.95 -5.84
N HIS A 19 3.76 49.13 -6.18
CA HIS A 19 4.54 50.18 -6.84
C HIS A 19 5.58 50.82 -5.90
N GLU A 20 5.25 50.98 -4.63
CA GLU A 20 6.16 51.50 -3.60
C GLU A 20 7.28 50.49 -3.30
N GLY A 21 6.96 49.18 -3.23
CA GLY A 21 7.94 48.10 -3.08
C GLY A 21 8.88 47.92 -4.28
N LEU A 22 8.44 48.22 -5.51
CA LEU A 22 9.28 48.19 -6.72
C LEU A 22 10.22 49.41 -6.79
N THR A 23 9.78 50.60 -6.37
CA THR A 23 10.65 51.79 -6.32
C THR A 23 11.78 51.67 -5.30
N THR A 24 11.59 50.94 -4.20
CA THR A 24 12.65 50.68 -3.21
C THR A 24 13.71 49.71 -3.74
N PHE A 25 13.33 48.78 -4.64
CA PHE A 25 14.27 47.86 -5.27
C PHE A 25 15.11 48.52 -6.37
N ASP A 26 14.53 49.43 -7.16
CA ASP A 26 15.29 50.23 -8.13
C ASP A 26 16.24 51.23 -7.44
N GLN A 27 15.84 51.83 -6.31
CA GLN A 27 16.73 52.68 -5.51
C GLN A 27 17.89 51.90 -4.87
N LEU A 28 17.67 50.64 -4.49
CA LEU A 28 18.73 49.75 -4.00
C LEU A 28 19.69 49.33 -5.12
N GLY A 29 19.17 49.14 -6.35
CA GLY A 29 19.97 48.87 -7.55
C GLY A 29 20.89 50.04 -7.93
N ILE A 30 20.38 51.28 -7.86
CA ILE A 30 21.16 52.49 -8.14
C ILE A 30 22.22 52.73 -7.06
N ALA A 31 21.91 52.45 -5.78
CA ALA A 31 22.87 52.56 -4.69
C ALA A 31 24.00 51.50 -4.76
N LEU A 32 23.73 50.31 -5.31
CA LEU A 32 24.72 49.26 -5.51
C LEU A 32 25.60 49.51 -6.75
N GLU A 33 25.09 50.21 -7.77
CA GLU A 33 25.86 50.58 -8.96
C GLU A 33 26.86 51.72 -8.68
N ASP A 34 26.54 52.63 -7.75
CA ASP A 34 27.44 53.70 -7.28
C ASP A 34 28.56 53.18 -6.35
N VAL A 35 28.29 52.11 -5.58
CA VAL A 35 29.31 51.40 -4.79
C VAL A 35 30.25 50.60 -5.70
N GLY A 36 29.76 50.05 -6.81
CA GLY A 36 30.60 49.41 -7.83
C GLY A 36 31.55 50.40 -8.52
N LYS A 37 31.08 51.61 -8.85
CA LYS A 37 31.91 52.65 -9.50
C LYS A 37 32.95 53.30 -8.59
N THR A 38 32.75 53.28 -7.28
CA THR A 38 33.73 53.79 -6.30
C THR A 38 34.86 52.78 -6.02
N LEU A 39 34.61 51.48 -6.16
CA LEU A 39 35.63 50.42 -6.01
C LEU A 39 36.55 50.28 -7.25
N ASP A 40 36.06 50.62 -8.44
CA ASP A 40 36.87 50.60 -9.68
C ASP A 40 37.74 51.86 -9.88
N ALA A 41 37.50 52.94 -9.12
CA ALA A 41 38.26 54.18 -9.21
C ALA A 41 39.53 54.20 -8.32
N GLU A 42 39.59 53.41 -7.25
CA GLU A 42 40.76 53.35 -6.34
C GLU A 42 41.88 52.39 -6.80
N THR A 43 41.64 51.58 -7.84
CA THR A 43 42.65 50.68 -8.41
C THR A 43 43.38 51.22 -9.64
N ALA A 44 43.09 52.45 -10.09
CA ALA A 44 43.68 53.05 -11.29
C ALA A 44 44.85 54.03 -11.05
N THR A 45 45.21 54.36 -9.80
CA THR A 45 46.28 55.33 -9.52
C THR A 45 47.24 54.87 -8.43
N THR A 46 48.23 54.06 -8.81
CA THR A 46 49.62 54.07 -8.29
C THR A 46 50.42 52.95 -8.95
N GLY A 47 50.89 53.22 -10.18
CA GLY A 47 51.87 52.39 -10.86
C GLY A 47 53.28 52.62 -10.30
N GLY A 48 54.02 51.52 -10.14
CA GLY A 48 55.49 51.54 -10.00
C GLY A 48 56.01 51.21 -8.60
N GLY A 49 56.18 49.92 -8.29
CA GLY A 49 56.92 49.49 -7.09
C GLY A 49 56.68 48.05 -6.61
N PHE A 50 55.73 47.31 -7.19
CA PHE A 50 55.33 46.00 -6.67
C PHE A 50 56.27 44.84 -7.09
N LEU A 51 56.90 44.91 -8.27
CA LEU A 51 57.66 43.80 -8.85
C LEU A 51 59.04 43.53 -8.20
N SER A 52 59.65 44.50 -7.50
CA SER A 52 60.90 44.26 -6.76
C SER A 52 60.67 43.75 -5.33
N ARG A 53 59.44 43.89 -4.80
CA ARG A 53 59.07 43.41 -3.46
C ARG A 53 58.56 41.97 -3.48
N VAL A 54 57.94 41.55 -4.58
CA VAL A 54 57.42 40.18 -4.79
C VAL A 54 58.52 39.13 -5.00
N MET A 55 59.69 39.51 -5.53
CA MET A 55 60.80 38.55 -5.75
C MET A 55 61.67 38.30 -4.51
N ASN A 56 61.54 39.07 -3.43
CA ASN A 56 62.27 38.84 -2.17
C ASN A 56 61.47 38.06 -1.11
N GLU A 57 60.14 37.96 -1.24
CA GLU A 57 59.30 37.18 -0.32
C GLU A 57 59.10 35.71 -0.76
N THR A 58 59.50 35.35 -1.99
CA THR A 58 59.36 33.97 -2.49
C THR A 58 60.51 33.03 -2.07
N SER A 59 61.57 33.55 -1.45
CA SER A 59 62.68 32.77 -0.91
C SER A 59 62.58 32.47 0.60
N SER A 60 61.62 33.06 1.33
CA SER A 60 61.44 32.84 2.79
C SER A 60 60.26 31.93 3.16
N LEU A 61 59.55 31.35 2.19
CA LEU A 61 58.39 30.47 2.40
C LEU A 61 58.65 28.98 2.15
N LYS A 62 59.88 28.51 2.35
CA LYS A 62 60.17 27.07 2.53
C LYS A 62 60.81 26.86 3.90
N ARG A 63 60.13 26.06 4.72
CA ARG A 63 60.38 25.72 6.14
C ARG A 63 60.00 26.79 7.16
N LYS A 64 58.73 26.76 7.58
CA LYS A 64 58.42 26.93 9.01
C LYS A 64 57.65 25.70 9.47
N SER A 65 58.34 24.84 10.20
CA SER A 65 57.73 23.95 11.19
C SER A 65 56.92 24.85 12.14
N TYR A 66 55.64 24.57 12.30
CA TYR A 66 54.82 25.24 13.30
C TYR A 66 55.29 24.78 14.68
N ASP A 67 56.01 25.66 15.38
CA ASP A 67 56.44 25.46 16.76
C ASP A 67 55.25 25.77 17.66
N GLN A 68 54.79 24.77 18.40
CA GLN A 68 53.48 24.73 19.07
C GLN A 68 53.49 25.38 20.47
N SER A 69 54.39 26.35 20.72
CA SER A 69 54.77 26.70 22.10
C SER A 69 54.62 28.17 22.51
N ASN A 70 54.13 29.10 21.66
CA ASN A 70 54.11 30.53 22.03
C ASN A 70 52.80 31.33 21.86
N ASP A 71 51.66 30.70 21.56
CA ASP A 71 50.33 31.36 21.57
C ASP A 71 49.46 30.93 22.77
N LEU A 72 50.06 30.79 23.96
CA LEU A 72 49.33 30.73 25.24
C LEU A 72 48.97 32.15 25.70
N VAL A 73 48.28 32.90 24.84
CA VAL A 73 47.62 34.16 25.21
C VAL A 73 46.14 33.88 25.44
N ASN A 74 45.80 33.63 26.71
CA ASN A 74 44.53 34.01 27.33
C ASN A 74 43.23 33.71 26.54
N MET A 75 43.00 32.46 26.14
CA MET A 75 41.73 32.02 25.52
C MET A 75 40.61 31.77 26.56
N SER A 76 40.39 32.74 27.43
CA SER A 76 39.09 32.90 28.10
C SER A 76 38.21 33.73 27.18
N VAL A 77 36.94 33.32 27.01
CA VAL A 77 35.92 34.00 26.19
C VAL A 77 35.90 33.63 24.69
N VAL A 78 35.48 32.40 24.38
CA VAL A 78 34.47 32.27 23.31
C VAL A 78 33.15 32.73 23.97
N PRO A 79 32.51 33.82 23.50
CA PRO A 79 31.25 34.23 24.09
C PRO A 79 30.22 33.13 23.82
N ALA A 80 29.88 32.39 24.87
CA ALA A 80 28.75 31.47 24.80
C ALA A 80 27.52 32.28 24.40
N GLU A 81 26.90 31.90 23.28
CA GLU A 81 25.64 32.50 22.83
C GLU A 81 24.67 32.59 24.01
N SER A 82 24.02 33.75 24.16
CA SER A 82 23.01 33.92 25.19
C SER A 82 21.91 32.87 25.04
N SER A 83 21.38 32.36 26.16
CA SER A 83 20.26 31.42 26.18
C SER A 83 19.07 31.92 25.35
N TYR A 84 18.86 33.24 25.30
CA TYR A 84 17.81 33.87 24.50
C TYR A 84 18.07 33.71 22.99
N VAL A 85 19.30 34.00 22.53
CA VAL A 85 19.69 33.87 21.12
C VAL A 85 19.57 32.41 20.68
N LEU A 86 20.06 31.48 21.51
CA LEU A 86 19.92 30.06 21.25
C LEU A 86 18.46 29.63 21.11
N PHE A 87 17.61 30.04 22.05
CA PHE A 87 16.19 29.70 22.04
C PHE A 87 15.52 30.13 20.73
N PHE A 88 15.69 31.38 20.31
CA PHE A 88 15.06 31.88 19.08
C PHE A 88 15.68 31.31 17.80
N GLN A 89 16.98 31.02 17.78
CA GLN A 89 17.61 30.38 16.62
C GLN A 89 17.16 28.93 16.43
N VAL A 90 16.91 28.19 17.52
CA VAL A 90 16.48 26.78 17.47
C VAL A 90 14.97 26.65 17.33
N LEU A 91 14.17 27.60 17.83
CA LEU A 91 12.70 27.52 17.85
C LEU A 91 12.09 27.28 16.46
N PHE A 92 12.46 28.07 15.44
CA PHE A 92 11.91 27.91 14.10
C PHE A 92 12.30 26.57 13.46
N PRO A 93 13.61 26.20 13.39
CA PRO A 93 14.02 24.89 12.90
C PRO A 93 13.38 23.74 13.65
N PHE A 94 13.18 23.86 14.98
CA PHE A 94 12.54 22.86 15.81
C PHE A 94 11.06 22.64 15.47
N VAL A 95 10.30 23.72 15.26
CA VAL A 95 8.88 23.63 14.85
C VAL A 95 8.74 23.04 13.46
N VAL A 96 9.52 23.55 12.49
CA VAL A 96 9.61 22.94 11.15
C VAL A 96 10.02 21.48 11.27
N ALA A 97 10.88 21.17 12.25
CA ALA A 97 11.36 19.83 12.41
C ALA A 97 10.27 18.86 12.85
N GLY A 98 9.56 19.18 13.93
CA GLY A 98 8.46 18.36 14.39
C GLY A 98 7.29 18.30 13.41
N LEU A 99 7.02 19.35 12.64
CA LEU A 99 6.04 19.28 11.54
C LEU A 99 6.43 18.22 10.50
N GLY A 100 7.69 18.21 10.06
CA GLY A 100 8.19 17.16 9.15
C GLY A 100 8.05 15.75 9.71
N MET A 101 8.29 15.57 11.02
CA MET A 101 8.10 14.27 11.69
C MET A 101 6.63 13.86 11.79
N VAL A 102 5.72 14.80 12.05
CA VAL A 102 4.26 14.55 12.02
C VAL A 102 3.83 14.11 10.63
N PHE A 103 4.25 14.82 9.58
CA PHE A 103 3.95 14.43 8.20
C PHE A 103 4.59 13.10 7.82
N ALA A 104 5.81 12.81 8.26
CA ALA A 104 6.45 11.51 8.03
C ALA A 104 5.65 10.36 8.67
N GLY A 105 5.14 10.55 9.89
CA GLY A 105 4.25 9.57 10.54
C GLY A 105 2.91 9.37 9.82
N LEU A 106 2.32 10.44 9.30
CA LEU A 106 1.10 10.37 8.50
C LEU A 106 1.32 9.72 7.13
N VAL A 107 2.44 10.03 6.47
CA VAL A 107 2.81 9.36 5.21
C VAL A 107 3.06 7.88 5.48
N LEU A 108 3.75 7.53 6.58
CA LEU A 108 3.97 6.14 6.96
C LEU A 108 2.66 5.38 7.14
N SER A 109 1.67 5.96 7.84
CA SER A 109 0.37 5.29 8.04
C SER A 109 -0.40 5.06 6.75
N VAL A 110 -0.24 5.95 5.75
CA VAL A 110 -0.85 5.77 4.43
C VAL A 110 -0.09 4.75 3.58
N VAL A 111 1.23 4.87 3.46
CA VAL A 111 2.01 4.02 2.54
C VAL A 111 2.03 2.55 2.97
N VAL A 112 1.85 2.25 4.26
CA VAL A 112 1.71 0.87 4.76
C VAL A 112 0.51 0.14 4.14
N THR A 113 -0.50 0.87 3.65
CA THR A 113 -1.66 0.30 2.94
C THR A 113 -1.46 0.13 1.43
N TRP A 114 -0.29 0.46 0.90
CA TRP A 114 -0.02 0.35 -0.54
C TRP A 114 0.40 -1.08 -0.92
N PRO A 115 0.16 -1.51 -2.18
CA PRO A 115 0.47 -2.87 -2.64
C PRO A 115 1.92 -3.31 -2.38
N LEU A 116 2.88 -2.38 -2.43
CA LEU A 116 4.29 -2.65 -2.10
C LEU A 116 4.47 -3.24 -0.69
N PHE A 117 3.77 -2.68 0.29
CA PHE A 117 3.89 -3.08 1.69
C PHE A 117 2.98 -4.26 2.05
N GLU A 118 1.91 -4.48 1.27
CA GLU A 118 1.05 -5.65 1.39
C GLU A 118 1.66 -6.91 0.76
N GLU A 119 2.26 -6.78 -0.43
CA GLU A 119 2.90 -7.89 -1.15
C GLU A 119 4.27 -8.23 -0.55
N ILE A 120 4.99 -7.24 0.00
CA ILE A 120 6.35 -7.40 0.57
C ILE A 120 6.41 -6.76 1.97
N PRO A 121 5.76 -7.38 2.98
CA PRO A 121 5.73 -6.85 4.34
C PRO A 121 7.14 -6.72 4.95
N GLU A 122 8.14 -7.43 4.43
CA GLU A 122 9.54 -7.34 4.83
C GLU A 122 10.14 -5.94 4.61
N ILE A 123 9.57 -5.13 3.71
CA ILE A 123 9.97 -3.72 3.52
C ILE A 123 9.73 -2.90 4.80
N LEU A 124 8.79 -3.30 5.65
CA LEU A 124 8.57 -2.64 6.96
C LEU A 124 9.77 -2.81 7.91
N ILE A 125 10.52 -3.91 7.80
CA ILE A 125 11.77 -4.12 8.55
C ILE A 125 12.86 -3.17 8.04
N LEU A 126 12.85 -2.88 6.74
CA LEU A 126 13.80 -1.98 6.08
C LEU A 126 13.55 -0.49 6.40
N VAL A 127 12.29 -0.09 6.63
CA VAL A 127 11.92 1.31 6.88
C VAL A 127 12.68 1.94 8.06
N PRO A 128 12.70 1.38 9.28
CA PRO A 128 13.48 1.93 10.40
C PRO A 128 14.98 1.99 10.11
N ALA A 129 15.53 0.99 9.40
CA ALA A 129 16.94 0.97 9.05
C ALA A 129 17.31 2.10 8.07
N LEU A 130 16.45 2.39 7.09
CA LEU A 130 16.64 3.50 6.14
C LEU A 130 16.42 4.88 6.78
N LEU A 131 15.44 5.00 7.66
CA LEU A 131 15.20 6.24 8.42
C LEU A 131 16.37 6.54 9.37
N GLY A 132 16.83 5.52 10.12
CA GLY A 132 18.02 5.62 10.96
C GLY A 132 19.28 5.93 10.15
N LEU A 133 19.44 5.33 8.97
CA LEU A 133 20.54 5.63 8.04
C LEU A 133 20.61 7.12 7.70
N LYS A 134 19.49 7.74 7.34
CA LYS A 134 19.46 9.17 7.03
C LYS A 134 19.83 10.02 8.26
N GLY A 135 19.34 9.65 9.45
CA GLY A 135 19.75 10.32 10.69
C GLY A 135 21.26 10.31 10.90
N ASN A 136 21.91 9.22 10.51
CA ASN A 136 23.35 9.04 10.66
C ASN A 136 24.17 9.79 9.60
N LEU A 137 23.69 9.90 8.35
CA LEU A 137 24.46 10.51 7.25
C LEU A 137 24.22 12.01 7.10
N GLU A 138 22.96 12.44 7.06
CA GLU A 138 22.63 13.84 6.77
C GLU A 138 22.92 14.74 7.97
N MET A 139 22.67 14.27 9.19
CA MET A 139 22.97 15.07 10.38
C MET A 139 24.47 15.13 10.68
N THR A 140 25.26 14.11 10.33
CA THR A 140 26.74 14.19 10.44
C THR A 140 27.35 15.03 9.34
N LEU A 141 26.79 15.01 8.13
CA LEU A 141 27.11 16.00 7.09
C LEU A 141 26.82 17.41 7.60
N ALA A 142 25.63 17.64 8.15
CA ALA A 142 25.23 18.93 8.69
C ALA A 142 26.16 19.40 9.82
N SER A 143 26.52 18.51 10.76
CA SER A 143 27.47 18.81 11.85
C SER A 143 28.83 19.21 11.29
N ARG A 144 29.44 18.37 10.43
CA ARG A 144 30.75 18.65 9.83
C ARG A 144 30.79 19.96 9.05
N LEU A 145 29.81 20.17 8.17
CA LEU A 145 29.75 21.39 7.36
C LEU A 145 29.46 22.63 8.23
N SER A 146 28.69 22.47 9.31
CA SER A 146 28.45 23.56 10.28
C SER A 146 29.72 23.91 11.04
N THR A 147 30.48 22.91 11.52
CA THR A 147 31.80 23.10 12.15
C THR A 147 32.75 23.81 11.17
N LEU A 148 32.89 23.33 9.93
CA LEU A 148 33.75 23.94 8.91
C LEU A 148 33.33 25.37 8.57
N ALA A 149 32.03 25.65 8.48
CA ALA A 149 31.50 27.01 8.28
C ALA A 149 31.83 27.91 9.48
N ASN A 150 31.69 27.38 10.71
CA ASN A 150 31.97 28.10 11.95
C ASN A 150 33.46 28.33 12.21
N LEU A 151 34.34 27.54 11.60
CA LEU A 151 35.80 27.72 11.56
C LEU A 151 36.27 28.62 10.40
N GLY A 152 35.36 29.02 9.49
CA GLY A 152 35.68 29.88 8.34
C GLY A 152 36.25 29.14 7.12
N HIS A 153 36.29 27.81 7.14
CA HIS A 153 36.85 26.98 6.05
C HIS A 153 35.95 26.88 4.81
N MET A 154 34.77 27.53 4.83
CA MET A 154 33.85 27.59 3.69
C MET A 154 33.59 29.01 3.15
N ASP A 155 34.35 30.00 3.60
CA ASP A 155 34.11 31.40 3.23
C ASP A 155 34.58 31.68 1.76
N SER A 156 35.56 30.93 1.25
CA SER A 156 36.00 30.99 -0.16
C SER A 156 35.15 30.11 -1.08
N SER A 157 34.78 30.63 -2.25
CA SER A 157 34.00 29.89 -3.27
C SER A 157 34.70 28.61 -3.76
N LYS A 158 36.04 28.60 -3.83
CA LYS A 158 36.81 27.42 -4.25
C LYS A 158 36.83 26.35 -3.15
N GLN A 159 37.20 26.73 -1.93
CA GLN A 159 37.20 25.81 -0.78
C GLN A 159 35.81 25.24 -0.51
N ARG A 160 34.77 26.07 -0.63
CA ARG A 160 33.38 25.64 -0.50
C ARG A 160 33.00 24.58 -1.53
N LYS A 161 33.35 24.77 -2.82
CA LYS A 161 33.07 23.77 -3.87
C LYS A 161 33.78 22.45 -3.59
N ASP A 162 35.07 22.50 -3.22
CA ASP A 162 35.88 21.30 -2.97
C ASP A 162 35.34 20.52 -1.75
N VAL A 163 34.98 21.22 -0.67
CA VAL A 163 34.39 20.61 0.54
C VAL A 163 33.01 20.00 0.23
N VAL A 164 32.15 20.71 -0.50
CA VAL A 164 30.80 20.24 -0.84
C VAL A 164 30.87 18.99 -1.72
N ILE A 165 31.63 19.00 -2.80
CA ILE A 165 31.71 17.86 -3.73
C ILE A 165 32.25 16.61 -3.03
N ALA A 166 33.31 16.76 -2.22
CA ALA A 166 33.90 15.64 -1.50
C ALA A 166 32.93 15.04 -0.46
N ASN A 167 32.19 15.89 0.26
CA ASN A 167 31.23 15.42 1.26
C ASN A 167 29.99 14.78 0.61
N LEU A 168 29.50 15.32 -0.51
CA LEU A 168 28.43 14.68 -1.29
C LEU A 168 28.87 13.30 -1.79
N ALA A 169 30.08 13.18 -2.31
CA ALA A 169 30.64 11.89 -2.73
C ALA A 169 30.74 10.91 -1.56
N LEU A 170 31.19 11.36 -0.39
CA LEU A 170 31.27 10.53 0.81
C LEU A 170 29.89 10.04 1.25
N VAL A 171 28.87 10.91 1.27
CA VAL A 171 27.50 10.52 1.61
C VAL A 171 26.96 9.49 0.61
N GLN A 172 27.24 9.62 -0.69
CA GLN A 172 26.85 8.62 -1.68
C GLN A 172 27.53 7.25 -1.45
N VAL A 173 28.81 7.23 -1.07
CA VAL A 173 29.50 5.98 -0.68
C VAL A 173 28.81 5.34 0.53
N GLN A 174 28.55 6.12 1.58
CA GLN A 174 27.96 5.62 2.81
C GLN A 174 26.51 5.16 2.59
N ALA A 175 25.70 5.93 1.84
CA ALA A 175 24.32 5.57 1.51
C ALA A 175 24.26 4.26 0.72
N THR A 176 25.14 4.09 -0.29
CA THR A 176 25.19 2.86 -1.11
C THR A 176 25.53 1.64 -0.26
N VAL A 177 26.61 1.72 0.54
CA VAL A 177 27.08 0.59 1.36
C VAL A 177 26.05 0.23 2.42
N VAL A 178 25.51 1.20 3.14
CA VAL A 178 24.61 0.90 4.25
C VAL A 178 23.23 0.47 3.74
N ALA A 179 22.71 1.03 2.64
CA ALA A 179 21.46 0.56 2.04
C ALA A 179 21.56 -0.89 1.54
N PHE A 180 22.72 -1.28 0.99
CA PHE A 180 23.01 -2.66 0.61
C PHE A 180 23.05 -3.58 1.84
N LEU A 181 23.75 -3.19 2.91
CA LEU A 181 23.81 -3.95 4.15
C LEU A 181 22.45 -4.07 4.84
N ALA A 182 21.67 -2.98 4.88
CA ALA A 182 20.33 -2.95 5.45
C ALA A 182 19.38 -3.88 4.69
N SER A 183 19.43 -3.89 3.35
CA SER A 183 18.67 -4.83 2.54
C SER A 183 19.10 -6.28 2.75
N ALA A 184 20.40 -6.55 2.84
CA ALA A 184 20.91 -7.90 3.12
C ALA A 184 20.47 -8.39 4.51
N PHE A 185 20.48 -7.50 5.50
CA PHE A 185 20.00 -7.78 6.85
C PHE A 185 18.49 -8.05 6.88
N ALA A 186 17.68 -7.24 6.20
CA ALA A 186 16.24 -7.45 6.08
C ALA A 186 15.92 -8.79 5.40
N ALA A 187 16.63 -9.13 4.30
CA ALA A 187 16.48 -10.42 3.63
C ALA A 187 16.88 -11.60 4.52
N ALA A 188 17.94 -11.46 5.33
CA ALA A 188 18.35 -12.49 6.27
C ALA A 188 17.32 -12.69 7.40
N LEU A 189 16.67 -11.62 7.87
CA LEU A 189 15.58 -11.71 8.86
C LEU A 189 14.33 -12.36 8.26
N ALA A 190 13.99 -12.03 7.01
CA ALA A 190 12.87 -12.62 6.29
C ALA A 190 13.00 -14.15 6.14
N PHE A 191 14.23 -14.66 6.05
CA PHE A 191 14.51 -16.09 5.99
C PHE A 191 14.22 -16.86 7.30
N ILE A 192 14.38 -16.22 8.47
CA ILE A 192 14.27 -16.88 9.78
C ILE A 192 12.92 -17.58 10.00
N PRO A 193 11.75 -16.96 9.71
CA PRO A 193 10.46 -17.62 9.89
C PRO A 193 10.05 -18.57 8.76
N THR A 194 10.45 -18.34 7.50
CA THR A 194 9.95 -19.07 6.32
C THR A 194 10.85 -20.21 5.86
N GLY A 195 12.16 -20.13 6.11
CA GLY A 195 13.15 -21.13 5.66
C GLY A 195 13.41 -21.14 4.14
N GLU A 196 12.80 -20.25 3.36
CA GLU A 196 12.99 -20.11 1.91
C GLU A 196 13.40 -18.67 1.56
N ILE A 197 14.36 -18.50 0.63
CA ILE A 197 14.80 -17.20 0.13
C ILE A 197 14.22 -16.97 -1.25
N ASP A 198 13.26 -16.05 -1.37
CA ASP A 198 12.87 -15.52 -2.67
C ASP A 198 13.88 -14.47 -3.14
N TRP A 199 14.77 -14.89 -4.04
CA TRP A 199 15.81 -14.04 -4.62
C TRP A 199 15.25 -12.86 -5.42
N ALA A 200 14.06 -12.99 -6.00
CA ALA A 200 13.46 -11.96 -6.82
C ALA A 200 12.86 -10.85 -5.93
N HIS A 201 12.23 -11.21 -4.82
CA HIS A 201 11.80 -10.27 -3.76
C HIS A 201 12.99 -9.63 -3.06
N GLY A 202 14.05 -10.41 -2.77
CA GLY A 202 15.31 -9.89 -2.24
C GLY A 202 15.96 -8.84 -3.15
N ALA A 203 15.98 -9.09 -4.46
CA ALA A 203 16.51 -8.14 -5.45
C ALA A 203 15.66 -6.86 -5.54
N LEU A 204 14.33 -6.97 -5.46
CA LEU A 204 13.43 -5.82 -5.43
C LEU A 204 13.65 -4.95 -4.18
N MET A 205 13.75 -5.56 -2.99
CA MET A 205 14.07 -4.83 -1.76
C MET A 205 15.42 -4.12 -1.86
N CYS A 206 16.44 -4.78 -2.40
CA CYS A 206 17.77 -4.22 -2.56
C CYS A 206 17.80 -3.05 -3.54
N ALA A 207 17.17 -3.20 -4.71
CA ALA A 207 17.07 -2.14 -5.71
C ALA A 207 16.32 -0.92 -5.15
N SER A 208 15.19 -1.14 -4.47
CA SER A 208 14.39 -0.09 -3.83
C SER A 208 15.19 0.65 -2.76
N SER A 209 15.88 -0.10 -1.89
CA SER A 209 16.75 0.44 -0.83
C SER A 209 17.86 1.33 -1.39
N LEU A 210 18.59 0.83 -2.39
CA LEU A 210 19.72 1.55 -3.02
C LEU A 210 19.27 2.82 -3.73
N ALA A 211 18.23 2.73 -4.56
CA ALA A 211 17.69 3.89 -5.28
C ALA A 211 17.17 4.95 -4.31
N THR A 212 16.50 4.51 -3.24
CA THR A 212 15.96 5.40 -2.21
C THR A 212 17.07 6.10 -1.45
N ALA A 213 18.00 5.36 -0.86
CA ALA A 213 19.05 5.93 -0.04
C ALA A 213 19.93 6.90 -0.84
N CYS A 214 20.33 6.53 -2.05
CA CYS A 214 21.18 7.39 -2.88
C CYS A 214 20.45 8.66 -3.32
N SER A 215 19.19 8.54 -3.77
CA SER A 215 18.40 9.67 -4.27
C SER A 215 17.98 10.62 -3.13
N ALA A 216 17.47 10.07 -2.02
CA ALA A 216 17.07 10.85 -0.86
C ALA A 216 18.28 11.59 -0.27
N SER A 217 19.40 10.90 -0.08
CA SER A 217 20.62 11.54 0.42
C SER A 217 21.17 12.61 -0.52
N LEU A 218 21.10 12.42 -1.83
CA LEU A 218 21.56 13.45 -2.77
C LEU A 218 20.72 14.73 -2.66
N VAL A 219 19.38 14.59 -2.63
CA VAL A 219 18.45 15.71 -2.51
C VAL A 219 18.65 16.43 -1.17
N LEU A 220 18.75 15.68 -0.08
CA LEU A 220 18.92 16.23 1.27
C LEU A 220 20.28 16.89 1.46
N SER A 221 21.36 16.27 0.98
CA SER A 221 22.71 16.83 1.08
C SER A 221 22.82 18.18 0.34
N LEU A 222 22.22 18.30 -0.86
CA LEU A 222 22.17 19.57 -1.59
C LEU A 222 21.38 20.64 -0.82
N LEU A 223 20.25 20.25 -0.23
CA LEU A 223 19.46 21.14 0.61
C LEU A 223 20.25 21.59 1.84
N MET A 224 20.98 20.69 2.51
CA MET A 224 21.74 21.02 3.72
C MET A 224 22.88 21.98 3.42
N VAL A 225 23.57 21.80 2.30
CA VAL A 225 24.57 22.77 1.83
C VAL A 225 23.93 24.15 1.63
N ALA A 226 22.75 24.22 1.00
CA ALA A 226 22.04 25.48 0.81
C ALA A 226 21.65 26.13 2.15
N VAL A 227 21.14 25.35 3.11
CA VAL A 227 20.81 25.82 4.46
C VAL A 227 22.04 26.38 5.15
N ILE A 228 23.16 25.66 5.19
CA ILE A 228 24.38 26.08 5.90
C ILE A 228 24.98 27.36 5.28
N VAL A 229 25.05 27.44 3.96
CA VAL A 229 25.55 28.64 3.25
C VAL A 229 24.63 29.84 3.51
N THR A 230 23.33 29.63 3.55
CA THR A 230 22.33 30.67 3.83
C THR A 230 22.40 31.13 5.28
N SER A 231 22.50 30.20 6.24
CA SER A 231 22.70 30.52 7.67
C SER A 231 23.97 31.36 7.87
N ARG A 232 25.08 30.98 7.23
CA ARG A 232 26.34 31.75 7.27
C ARG A 232 26.16 33.16 6.70
N LYS A 233 25.42 33.31 5.59
CA LYS A 233 25.13 34.62 4.98
C LYS A 233 24.31 35.55 5.89
N TYR A 234 23.39 34.99 6.69
CA TYR A 234 22.54 35.75 7.61
C TYR A 234 23.09 35.82 9.04
N ASN A 235 24.34 35.42 9.29
CA ASN A 235 24.97 35.38 10.61
C ASN A 235 24.19 34.55 11.66
N ILE A 236 23.48 33.51 11.20
CA ILE A 236 22.83 32.52 12.05
C ILE A 236 23.79 31.34 12.21
N ASN A 237 23.95 30.84 13.43
CA ASN A 237 24.82 29.70 13.67
C ASN A 237 24.25 28.44 12.97
N PRO A 238 24.97 27.84 12.02
CA PRO A 238 24.48 26.68 11.28
C PRO A 238 24.26 25.46 12.19
N ASP A 239 24.96 25.33 13.32
CA ASP A 239 24.76 24.25 14.30
C ASP A 239 23.35 24.23 14.90
N ASN A 240 22.69 25.39 14.96
CA ASN A 240 21.35 25.54 15.54
C ASN A 240 20.22 25.26 14.53
N VAL A 241 20.53 25.22 13.22
CA VAL A 241 19.54 25.22 12.13
C VAL A 241 19.67 24.00 11.21
N ALA A 242 20.90 23.61 10.85
CA ALA A 242 21.11 22.59 9.83
C ALA A 242 20.66 21.20 10.27
N THR A 243 20.99 20.79 11.52
CA THR A 243 20.65 19.45 12.02
C THR A 243 19.13 19.23 12.20
N PRO A 244 18.31 20.18 12.74
CA PRO A 244 16.85 19.98 12.78
C PRO A 244 16.19 19.94 11.41
N ILE A 245 16.64 20.75 10.45
CA ILE A 245 16.07 20.76 9.09
C ILE A 245 16.46 19.47 8.34
N ALA A 246 17.70 18.99 8.48
CA ALA A 246 18.13 17.71 7.93
C ALA A 246 17.22 16.57 8.40
N ALA A 247 16.91 16.58 9.69
CA ALA A 247 16.11 15.53 10.28
C ALA A 247 14.66 15.53 9.81
N SER A 248 14.03 16.69 9.67
CA SER A 248 12.59 16.74 9.41
C SER A 248 12.21 16.44 7.98
N LEU A 249 12.95 16.99 7.04
CA LEU A 249 12.72 16.76 5.64
C LEU A 249 13.23 15.37 5.25
N GLY A 250 14.25 14.84 5.94
CA GLY A 250 14.84 13.59 5.53
C GLY A 250 13.97 12.36 5.76
N ASP A 251 13.21 12.28 6.85
CA ASP A 251 12.32 11.11 7.07
C ASP A 251 11.16 11.12 6.09
N LEU A 252 10.52 12.28 5.91
CA LEU A 252 9.47 12.47 4.92
C LEU A 252 9.96 12.18 3.50
N THR A 253 11.13 12.68 3.12
CA THR A 253 11.72 12.45 1.79
C THR A 253 12.07 10.99 1.60
N THR A 254 12.70 10.34 2.58
CA THR A 254 13.11 8.93 2.49
C THR A 254 11.90 8.01 2.33
N LEU A 255 10.84 8.20 3.12
CA LEU A 255 9.60 7.42 3.00
C LEU A 255 8.90 7.65 1.66
N SER A 256 8.79 8.91 1.24
CA SER A 256 8.13 9.24 -0.03
C SER A 256 8.87 8.66 -1.24
N VAL A 257 10.20 8.74 -1.21
CA VAL A 257 11.07 8.19 -2.26
C VAL A 257 11.06 6.65 -2.23
N LEU A 258 11.03 6.03 -1.04
CA LEU A 258 10.90 4.58 -0.88
C LEU A 258 9.60 4.07 -1.48
N ALA A 259 8.47 4.69 -1.12
CA ALA A 259 7.17 4.33 -1.65
C ALA A 259 7.15 4.47 -3.19
N PHE A 260 7.73 5.55 -3.72
CA PHE A 260 7.83 5.77 -5.16
C PHE A 260 8.67 4.70 -5.88
N PHE A 261 9.94 4.52 -5.49
CA PHE A 261 10.81 3.56 -6.18
C PHE A 261 10.36 2.12 -5.95
N GLY A 262 9.89 1.79 -4.75
CA GLY A 262 9.38 0.45 -4.45
C GLY A 262 8.18 0.10 -5.32
N THR A 263 7.20 1.00 -5.50
CA THR A 263 6.07 0.75 -6.40
C THR A 263 6.50 0.63 -7.87
N VAL A 264 7.43 1.47 -8.33
CA VAL A 264 7.98 1.40 -9.70
C VAL A 264 8.69 0.06 -9.93
N PHE A 265 9.52 -0.36 -8.98
CA PHE A 265 10.27 -1.62 -9.08
C PHE A 265 9.41 -2.85 -8.85
N LEU A 266 8.31 -2.76 -8.10
CA LEU A 266 7.31 -3.84 -7.99
C LEU A 266 6.62 -4.06 -9.35
N LYS A 267 6.21 -2.97 -10.02
CA LYS A 267 5.64 -3.07 -11.37
C LYS A 267 6.62 -3.64 -12.38
N ALA A 268 7.89 -3.27 -12.28
CA ALA A 268 8.95 -3.86 -13.09
C ALA A 268 9.21 -5.32 -12.72
N HIS A 269 9.14 -5.70 -11.45
CA HIS A 269 9.31 -7.08 -10.99
C HIS A 269 8.26 -8.01 -11.59
N ASN A 270 7.00 -7.56 -11.67
CA ASN A 270 5.88 -8.33 -12.23
C ASN A 270 5.93 -8.51 -13.75
N THR A 271 6.77 -7.76 -14.46
CA THR A 271 6.93 -7.84 -15.92
C THR A 271 8.30 -8.40 -16.32
N GLU A 272 9.38 -7.90 -15.72
CA GLU A 272 10.77 -8.13 -16.10
C GLU A 272 11.71 -8.08 -14.87
N SER A 273 11.74 -9.13 -14.04
CA SER A 273 12.45 -9.12 -12.73
C SER A 273 13.97 -8.89 -12.82
N TRP A 274 14.61 -9.15 -13.97
CA TRP A 274 16.04 -8.91 -14.19
C TRP A 274 16.42 -7.43 -14.12
N LEU A 275 15.47 -6.51 -14.34
CA LEU A 275 15.70 -5.07 -14.29
C LEU A 275 16.17 -4.62 -12.90
N ASN A 276 15.65 -5.22 -11.83
CA ASN A 276 16.05 -4.93 -10.45
C ASN A 276 17.53 -5.32 -10.22
N GLY A 277 17.98 -6.42 -10.81
CA GLY A 277 19.39 -6.83 -10.78
C GLY A 277 20.31 -5.82 -11.48
N VAL A 278 19.88 -5.26 -12.61
CA VAL A 278 20.64 -4.22 -13.33
C VAL A 278 20.77 -2.94 -12.50
N VAL A 279 19.71 -2.51 -11.84
CA VAL A 279 19.73 -1.34 -10.95
C VAL A 279 20.78 -1.51 -9.85
N ILE A 280 20.82 -2.68 -9.19
CA ILE A 280 21.81 -2.99 -8.16
C ILE A 280 23.23 -2.90 -8.72
N ILE A 281 23.49 -3.52 -9.88
CA ILE A 281 24.81 -3.51 -10.52
C ILE A 281 25.24 -2.07 -10.84
N VAL A 282 24.35 -1.24 -11.38
CA VAL A 282 24.66 0.16 -11.70
C VAL A 282 25.10 0.93 -10.47
N PHE A 283 24.38 0.84 -9.35
CA PHE A 283 24.77 1.51 -8.11
C PHE A 283 26.10 1.02 -7.56
N LEU A 284 26.36 -0.30 -7.60
CA LEU A 284 27.65 -0.86 -7.16
C LEU A 284 28.81 -0.43 -8.07
N LEU A 285 28.60 -0.27 -9.37
CA LEU A 285 29.61 0.22 -10.31
C LEU A 285 29.92 1.71 -10.13
N LEU A 286 28.99 2.50 -9.58
CA LEU A 286 29.23 3.90 -9.24
C LEU A 286 30.04 4.06 -7.94
N LEU A 287 30.08 3.04 -7.07
CA LEU A 287 30.78 3.10 -5.79
C LEU A 287 32.28 3.47 -5.91
N PRO A 288 33.09 2.86 -6.79
CA PRO A 288 34.52 3.20 -6.91
C PRO A 288 34.75 4.64 -7.37
N PHE A 289 33.85 5.19 -8.18
CA PHE A 289 33.89 6.58 -8.61
C PHE A 289 33.70 7.52 -7.42
N TRP A 290 32.67 7.30 -6.60
CA TRP A 290 32.42 8.12 -5.41
C TRP A 290 33.53 8.00 -4.36
N VAL A 291 34.07 6.79 -4.16
CA VAL A 291 35.23 6.56 -3.28
C VAL A 291 36.44 7.37 -3.73
N LYS A 292 36.71 7.42 -5.04
CA LYS A 292 37.83 8.21 -5.58
C LYS A 292 37.66 9.69 -5.28
N VAL A 293 36.47 10.26 -5.55
CA VAL A 293 36.18 11.68 -5.31
C VAL A 293 36.24 12.03 -3.81
N ALA A 294 35.67 11.17 -2.95
CA ALA A 294 35.68 11.38 -1.50
C ALA A 294 37.09 11.34 -0.88
N LYS A 295 38.05 10.63 -1.51
CA LYS A 295 39.43 10.50 -1.03
C LYS A 295 40.29 11.74 -1.34
N GLU A 296 39.89 12.59 -2.28
CA GLU A 296 40.68 13.76 -2.70
C GLU A 296 40.74 14.85 -1.63
N ASN A 297 39.74 14.94 -0.75
CA ASN A 297 39.72 15.90 0.35
C ASN A 297 40.17 15.23 1.67
N GLU A 298 41.05 15.89 2.41
CA GLU A 298 41.65 15.35 3.63
C GLU A 298 40.63 15.12 4.75
N GLY A 299 39.63 16.01 4.89
CA GLY A 299 38.60 15.90 5.92
C GLY A 299 37.63 14.73 5.68
N THR A 300 37.28 14.44 4.42
CA THR A 300 36.42 13.30 4.07
C THR A 300 37.19 11.98 4.02
N ARG A 301 38.50 12.03 3.72
CA ARG A 301 39.38 10.86 3.71
C ARG A 301 39.42 10.18 5.07
N GLU A 302 39.53 10.93 6.16
CA GLU A 302 39.54 10.37 7.51
C GLU A 302 38.22 9.68 7.85
N THR A 303 37.08 10.33 7.56
CA THR A 303 35.76 9.73 7.76
C THR A 303 35.53 8.50 6.88
N LEU A 304 36.06 8.48 5.65
CA LEU A 304 35.94 7.33 4.74
C LEU A 304 36.62 6.07 5.27
N TYR A 305 37.72 6.20 6.01
CA TYR A 305 38.44 5.04 6.57
C TYR A 305 37.95 4.67 7.98
N ASN A 306 37.66 5.66 8.82
CA ASN A 306 37.41 5.45 10.25
C ASN A 306 35.93 5.62 10.66
N GLY A 307 35.08 6.16 9.77
CA GLY A 307 33.69 6.54 10.08
C GLY A 307 32.66 5.40 9.99
N TRP A 308 33.05 4.16 9.73
CA TRP A 308 32.11 3.05 9.55
C TRP A 308 31.51 2.53 10.86
N THR A 309 32.30 2.49 11.93
CA THR A 309 31.87 1.91 13.21
C THR A 309 30.63 2.62 13.77
N PRO A 310 30.58 3.97 13.85
CA PRO A 310 29.38 4.65 14.34
C PRO A 310 28.16 4.39 13.47
N VAL A 311 28.31 4.44 12.13
CA VAL A 311 27.22 4.31 11.17
C VAL A 311 26.62 2.89 11.15
N ILE A 312 27.45 1.85 11.24
CA ILE A 312 26.99 0.45 11.24
C ILE A 312 26.37 0.11 12.60
N MET A 313 27.01 0.53 13.70
CA MET A 313 26.48 0.25 15.04
C MET A 313 25.17 0.97 15.31
N SER A 314 25.03 2.22 14.84
CA SER A 314 23.75 2.94 14.92
C SER A 314 22.66 2.25 14.11
N MET A 315 22.96 1.77 12.89
CA MET A 315 22.02 0.97 12.10
C MET A 315 21.52 -0.26 12.87
N LEU A 316 22.42 -1.01 13.52
CA LEU A 316 22.06 -2.18 14.33
C LEU A 316 21.19 -1.82 15.55
N ILE A 317 21.52 -0.73 16.25
CA ILE A 317 20.75 -0.25 17.41
C ILE A 317 19.35 0.22 16.97
N SER A 318 19.25 1.02 15.90
CA SER A 318 17.95 1.46 15.34
C SER A 318 17.13 0.27 14.84
N SER A 319 17.77 -0.78 14.30
CA SER A 319 17.08 -2.02 13.90
C SER A 319 16.43 -2.75 15.09
N ALA A 320 17.08 -2.77 16.26
CA ALA A 320 16.47 -3.29 17.48
C ALA A 320 15.24 -2.46 17.91
N GLY A 321 15.30 -1.12 17.76
CA GLY A 321 14.14 -0.24 17.93
C GLY A 321 13.01 -0.53 16.94
N GLY A 322 13.36 -0.81 15.67
CA GLY A 322 12.42 -1.20 14.62
C GLY A 322 11.67 -2.50 14.94
N PHE A 323 12.33 -3.49 15.53
CA PHE A 323 11.66 -4.73 15.96
C PHE A 323 10.66 -4.51 17.11
N ILE A 324 11.02 -3.63 18.07
CA ILE A 324 10.09 -3.20 19.12
C ILE A 324 8.90 -2.47 18.48
N LEU A 325 9.15 -1.59 17.51
CA LEU A 325 8.14 -0.86 16.78
C LEU A 325 7.17 -1.81 16.04
N GLU A 326 7.69 -2.83 15.34
CA GLU A 326 6.87 -3.83 14.65
C GLU A 326 5.93 -4.56 15.62
N THR A 327 6.48 -5.02 16.75
CA THR A 327 5.70 -5.69 17.80
C THR A 327 4.65 -4.75 18.42
N ALA A 328 5.03 -3.50 18.65
CA ALA A 328 4.19 -2.49 19.28
C ALA A 328 3.07 -1.99 18.35
N VAL A 329 3.34 -1.78 17.06
CA VAL A 329 2.36 -1.35 16.05
C VAL A 329 1.34 -2.44 15.76
N ARG A 330 1.75 -3.72 15.75
CA ARG A 330 0.81 -4.86 15.65
C ARG A 330 -0.18 -4.89 16.82
N LYS A 331 0.22 -4.41 18.00
CA LYS A 331 -0.65 -4.34 19.18
C LYS A 331 -1.46 -3.03 19.24
N TYR A 332 -0.85 -1.90 18.88
CA TYR A 332 -1.44 -0.57 18.93
C TYR A 332 -1.12 0.20 17.64
N HIS A 333 -2.05 0.20 16.67
CA HIS A 333 -1.82 0.80 15.35
C HIS A 333 -1.46 2.29 15.41
N SER A 334 -2.11 3.05 16.30
CA SER A 334 -1.87 4.48 16.55
C SER A 334 -0.46 4.83 17.04
N LEU A 335 0.33 3.83 17.49
CA LEU A 335 1.71 4.04 17.92
C LEU A 335 2.61 4.48 16.74
N SER A 336 2.29 4.06 15.51
CA SER A 336 3.02 4.43 14.29
C SER A 336 3.01 5.94 14.01
N THR A 337 1.95 6.65 14.42
CA THR A 337 1.83 8.11 14.26
C THR A 337 2.67 8.89 15.27
N TYR A 338 2.81 8.39 16.50
CA TYR A 338 3.57 9.05 17.58
C TYR A 338 5.06 8.69 17.57
N GLY A 339 5.42 7.51 17.05
CA GLY A 339 6.80 7.00 17.02
C GLY A 339 7.79 7.99 16.36
N PRO A 340 7.55 8.43 15.11
CA PRO A 340 8.43 9.38 14.43
C PRO A 340 8.61 10.68 15.22
N VAL A 341 7.53 11.25 15.77
CA VAL A 341 7.63 12.50 16.54
C VAL A 341 8.47 12.32 17.81
N LEU A 342 8.23 11.27 18.58
CA LEU A 342 8.97 11.04 19.82
C LEU A 342 10.45 10.73 19.55
N ASN A 343 10.74 9.86 18.59
CA ASN A 343 12.10 9.48 18.22
C ASN A 343 12.86 10.67 17.60
N GLY A 344 12.25 11.30 16.60
CA GLY A 344 12.87 12.37 15.82
C GLY A 344 13.10 13.64 16.62
N VAL A 345 12.11 14.13 17.37
CA VAL A 345 12.26 15.39 18.12
C VAL A 345 13.38 15.27 19.18
N GLY A 346 13.46 14.15 19.88
CA GLY A 346 14.51 13.91 20.86
C GLY A 346 15.91 13.79 20.24
N GLY A 347 16.03 13.02 19.16
CA GLY A 347 17.27 12.89 18.40
C GLY A 347 17.78 14.23 17.86
N ASN A 348 16.89 15.09 17.39
CA ASN A 348 17.23 16.39 16.80
C ASN A 348 17.81 17.37 17.83
N LEU A 349 17.16 17.47 19.00
CA LEU A 349 17.67 18.32 20.08
C LEU A 349 19.04 17.83 20.57
N ALA A 350 19.22 16.52 20.68
CA ALA A 350 20.50 15.93 21.02
C ALA A 350 21.57 16.19 19.94
N ALA A 351 21.19 16.16 18.65
CA ALA A 351 22.09 16.48 17.54
C ALA A 351 22.53 17.95 17.53
N VAL A 352 21.64 18.90 17.84
CA VAL A 352 22.00 20.31 18.03
C VAL A 352 23.01 20.46 19.17
N GLN A 353 22.76 19.81 20.32
CA GLN A 353 23.71 19.84 21.43
C GLN A 353 25.07 19.24 21.06
N ALA A 354 25.06 18.12 20.33
CA ALA A 354 26.27 17.44 19.87
C ALA A 354 27.09 18.31 18.91
N SER A 355 26.43 18.92 17.91
CA SER A 355 27.06 19.81 16.92
C SER A 355 27.74 21.00 17.60
N ARG A 356 27.04 21.66 18.53
CA ARG A 356 27.59 22.81 19.27
C ARG A 356 28.76 22.42 20.18
N LEU A 357 28.62 21.30 20.90
CA LEU A 357 29.66 20.83 21.81
C LEU A 357 30.91 20.36 21.06
N SER A 358 30.72 19.68 19.93
CA SER A 358 31.78 19.29 19.01
C SER A 358 32.50 20.53 18.43
N THR A 359 31.76 21.50 17.89
CA THR A 359 32.33 22.77 17.39
C THR A 359 33.11 23.50 18.47
N TYR A 360 32.63 23.52 19.72
CA TYR A 360 33.36 24.11 20.83
C TYR A 360 34.69 23.39 21.09
N PHE A 361 34.72 22.05 21.06
CA PHE A 361 35.93 21.28 21.29
C PHE A 361 36.96 21.51 20.18
N HIS A 362 36.52 21.54 18.92
CA HIS A 362 37.34 21.90 17.76
C HIS A 362 37.92 23.32 17.84
N LYS A 363 37.22 24.26 18.50
CA LYS A 363 37.72 25.62 18.73
C LYS A 363 38.61 25.76 19.96
N ALA A 364 38.39 24.95 21.00
CA ALA A 364 38.95 25.19 22.33
C ALA A 364 40.13 24.28 22.70
N ALA A 365 40.32 23.14 22.02
CA ALA A 365 41.39 22.20 22.34
C ALA A 365 41.85 21.39 21.11
N ALA A 366 43.04 20.81 21.19
CA ALA A 366 43.50 19.81 20.23
C ALA A 366 42.82 18.44 20.51
N ILE A 367 42.65 17.63 19.46
CA ILE A 367 42.01 16.32 19.58
C ILE A 367 42.79 15.41 20.56
N GLY A 368 42.08 14.80 21.52
CA GLY A 368 42.68 13.99 22.61
C GLY A 368 42.93 14.75 23.92
N GLU A 369 42.87 16.08 23.91
CA GLU A 369 42.99 16.93 25.10
C GLU A 369 41.66 17.66 25.36
N LEU A 370 41.19 17.59 26.62
CA LEU A 370 39.93 18.22 27.00
C LEU A 370 40.16 19.71 27.33
N PRO A 371 39.25 20.62 26.91
CA PRO A 371 39.36 22.04 27.24
C PRO A 371 39.46 22.30 28.75
N ASN A 372 40.16 23.38 29.14
CA ASN A 372 40.23 23.86 30.53
C ASN A 372 40.68 22.80 31.57
N GLY A 373 41.48 21.81 31.16
CA GLY A 373 41.96 20.74 32.05
C GLY A 373 40.86 19.80 32.57
N TRP A 374 39.73 19.69 31.87
CA TRP A 374 38.63 18.84 32.29
C TRP A 374 38.97 17.35 32.21
N THR A 375 38.29 16.54 33.04
CA THR A 375 38.36 15.08 33.01
C THR A 375 37.03 14.49 32.52
N VAL A 376 37.06 13.31 31.90
CA VAL A 376 35.84 12.63 31.42
C VAL A 376 34.85 12.34 32.57
N GLN A 377 35.37 12.02 33.76
CA GLN A 377 34.55 11.77 34.96
C GLN A 377 33.69 12.97 35.38
N ARG A 378 34.07 14.19 34.97
CA ARG A 378 33.24 15.39 35.18
C ARG A 378 31.86 15.26 34.51
N PHE A 379 31.80 14.59 33.36
CA PHE A 379 30.61 14.48 32.54
C PHE A 379 29.69 13.32 32.95
N THR A 380 30.06 12.52 33.96
CA THR A 380 29.18 11.46 34.52
C THR A 380 28.21 12.01 35.57
N SER A 381 28.35 13.27 35.97
CA SER A 381 27.49 13.89 36.99
C SER A 381 26.22 14.49 36.36
N PHE A 382 25.06 13.93 36.73
CA PHE A 382 23.75 14.42 36.29
C PHE A 382 23.48 15.86 36.76
N THR A 383 23.90 16.22 37.98
CA THR A 383 23.70 17.58 38.52
C THR A 383 24.50 18.60 37.73
N ARG A 384 25.70 18.26 37.27
CA ARG A 384 26.49 19.12 36.38
C ARG A 384 25.81 19.31 35.04
N ALA A 385 25.28 18.25 34.46
CA ALA A 385 24.72 18.27 33.10
C ALA A 385 23.53 19.22 32.94
N PHE A 386 22.71 19.40 33.98
CA PHE A 386 21.49 20.22 33.92
C PHE A 386 21.44 21.40 34.89
N PHE A 387 22.21 21.40 35.98
CA PHE A 387 22.12 22.43 37.02
C PHE A 387 23.41 23.27 37.16
N SER A 388 24.45 22.99 36.38
CA SER A 388 25.66 23.82 36.35
C SER A 388 25.42 25.18 35.66
N LYS A 389 26.24 26.18 35.99
CA LYS A 389 26.30 27.50 35.32
C LYS A 389 27.08 27.46 33.99
N GLU A 390 27.69 26.33 33.66
CA GLU A 390 28.42 26.12 32.41
C GLU A 390 27.53 26.31 31.16
N TRP A 391 28.15 26.63 30.03
CA TRP A 391 27.43 26.99 28.81
C TRP A 391 26.69 25.79 28.18
N ASP A 392 27.27 24.60 28.24
CA ASP A 392 26.70 23.37 27.71
C ASP A 392 25.50 22.89 28.55
N SER A 393 25.58 23.02 29.88
CA SER A 393 24.45 22.85 30.80
C SER A 393 23.34 23.88 30.57
N ARG A 394 23.69 25.15 30.34
CA ARG A 394 22.72 26.19 29.93
C ARG A 394 22.04 25.84 28.61
N SER A 395 22.78 25.34 27.63
CA SER A 395 22.23 24.87 26.35
C SER A 395 21.25 23.71 26.55
N ALA A 396 21.65 22.69 27.31
CA ALA A 396 20.80 21.54 27.59
C ALA A 396 19.47 21.93 28.25
N ARG A 397 19.47 22.91 29.18
CA ARG A 397 18.23 23.45 29.76
C ARG A 397 17.33 24.16 28.74
N VAL A 398 17.90 24.94 27.82
CA VAL A 398 17.13 25.63 26.77
C VAL A 398 16.48 24.60 25.83
N LEU A 399 17.23 23.57 25.43
CA LEU A 399 16.72 22.50 24.58
C LEU A 399 15.64 21.68 25.30
N LEU A 400 15.82 21.38 26.59
CA LEU A 400 14.80 20.69 27.40
C LEU A 400 13.53 21.54 27.57
N LEU A 401 13.66 22.86 27.66
CA LEU A 401 12.54 23.80 27.76
C LEU A 401 11.68 23.82 26.47
N LEU A 402 12.26 23.53 25.31
CA LEU A 402 11.53 23.43 24.03
C LEU A 402 10.65 22.17 23.92
N VAL A 403 10.96 21.12 24.70
CA VAL A 403 10.26 19.82 24.64
C VAL A 403 8.79 19.97 24.95
N VAL A 404 8.43 20.57 26.09
CA VAL A 404 7.03 20.66 26.54
C VAL A 404 6.14 21.41 25.53
N PRO A 405 6.41 22.69 25.18
CA PRO A 405 5.57 23.40 24.22
C PRO A 405 5.61 22.76 22.82
N GLY A 406 6.75 22.17 22.42
CA GLY A 406 6.88 21.44 21.17
C GLY A 406 5.97 20.23 21.09
N HIS A 407 6.09 19.30 22.03
CA HIS A 407 5.29 18.09 22.06
C HIS A 407 3.80 18.36 22.28
N ILE A 408 3.42 19.43 23.00
CA ILE A 408 2.01 19.88 23.04
C ILE A 408 1.53 20.27 21.65
N CYS A 409 2.31 21.10 20.94
CA CYS A 409 1.98 21.54 19.59
C CYS A 409 1.93 20.37 18.60
N PHE A 410 2.93 19.49 18.61
CA PHE A 410 2.98 18.32 17.72
C PHE A 410 1.87 17.31 18.04
N ASN A 411 1.56 17.08 19.32
CA ASN A 411 0.41 16.27 19.70
C ASN A 411 -0.86 16.90 19.13
N ALA A 412 -1.12 18.19 19.39
CA ALA A 412 -2.30 18.90 18.85
C ALA A 412 -2.41 18.83 17.31
N LEU A 413 -1.28 18.92 16.60
CA LEU A 413 -1.23 18.75 15.15
C LEU A 413 -1.54 17.32 14.71
N ILE A 414 -1.00 16.31 15.40
CA ILE A 414 -1.38 14.90 15.18
C ILE A 414 -2.89 14.76 15.36
N GLN A 415 -3.47 15.33 16.43
CA GLN A 415 -4.92 15.27 16.64
C GLN A 415 -5.66 15.95 15.48
N LEU A 416 -5.25 17.15 15.07
CA LEU A 416 -5.88 17.91 13.99
C LEU A 416 -5.85 17.16 12.64
N PHE A 417 -4.69 16.63 12.25
CA PHE A 417 -4.54 15.95 10.96
C PHE A 417 -5.18 14.55 10.96
N THR A 418 -5.10 13.82 12.07
CA THR A 418 -5.70 12.50 12.16
C THR A 418 -7.23 12.60 12.28
N TYR A 419 -7.74 13.64 12.96
CA TYR A 419 -9.15 14.02 12.95
C TYR A 419 -9.69 14.26 11.54
N SER A 420 -8.88 14.83 10.65
CA SER A 420 -9.26 15.07 9.26
C SER A 420 -9.23 13.82 8.36
N SER A 421 -8.59 12.71 8.78
CA SER A 421 -8.28 11.55 7.92
C SER A 421 -9.15 10.30 8.16
N LYS A 422 -10.22 10.41 8.99
CA LYS A 422 -11.32 9.43 9.18
C LYS A 422 -10.98 7.95 9.48
N SER A 423 -9.72 7.56 9.67
CA SER A 423 -9.31 6.14 9.72
C SER A 423 -8.48 5.70 10.94
N ASN A 424 -8.06 6.61 11.82
CA ASN A 424 -7.30 6.28 13.04
C ASN A 424 -7.65 7.25 14.19
N VAL A 425 -8.26 6.79 15.30
CA VAL A 425 -8.61 7.69 16.43
C VAL A 425 -7.45 7.73 17.41
N THR A 426 -6.47 8.60 17.23
CA THR A 426 -5.32 8.69 18.15
C THR A 426 -5.72 9.00 19.61
N PRO A 427 -4.99 8.50 20.64
CA PRO A 427 -5.32 8.77 22.04
C PRO A 427 -5.17 10.25 22.40
N HIS A 428 -6.12 10.79 23.16
CA HIS A 428 -6.24 12.24 23.43
C HIS A 428 -6.53 12.57 24.90
N GLY A 429 -6.65 11.56 25.75
CA GLY A 429 -6.98 11.74 27.15
C GLY A 429 -5.85 12.42 27.93
N PRO A 430 -6.20 13.04 29.09
CA PRO A 430 -5.23 13.67 29.96
C PRO A 430 -4.17 12.69 30.48
N LEU A 431 -4.55 11.42 30.71
CA LEU A 431 -3.64 10.38 31.19
C LEU A 431 -2.58 10.06 30.14
N PHE A 432 -2.98 9.69 28.93
CA PHE A 432 -2.04 9.44 27.83
C PHE A 432 -1.15 10.65 27.56
N THR A 433 -1.74 11.85 27.44
CA THR A 433 -0.97 13.06 27.14
C THR A 433 0.07 13.35 28.22
N SER A 434 -0.26 13.12 29.50
CA SER A 434 0.67 13.28 30.61
C SER A 434 1.80 12.24 30.57
N LEU A 435 1.47 10.96 30.35
CA LEU A 435 2.45 9.88 30.25
C LEU A 435 3.37 10.05 29.03
N TYR A 436 2.82 10.44 27.89
CA TYR A 436 3.56 10.79 26.67
C TYR A 436 4.53 11.97 26.92
N MET A 437 4.08 13.00 27.62
CA MET A 437 4.93 14.14 27.97
C MET A 437 6.07 13.73 28.89
N ILE A 438 5.79 12.89 29.89
CA ILE A 438 6.81 12.35 30.81
C ILE A 438 7.84 11.53 30.02
N ALA A 439 7.39 10.66 29.10
CA ALA A 439 8.27 9.88 28.24
C ALA A 439 9.18 10.77 27.37
N ALA A 440 8.63 11.81 26.73
CA ALA A 440 9.39 12.75 25.91
C ALA A 440 10.47 13.49 26.71
N ILE A 441 10.12 13.98 27.91
CA ILE A 441 11.08 14.67 28.80
C ILE A 441 12.18 13.71 29.24
N ILE A 442 11.82 12.48 29.66
CA ILE A 442 12.78 11.47 30.11
C ILE A 442 13.76 11.11 28.99
N GLN A 443 13.24 10.86 27.78
CA GLN A 443 14.06 10.51 26.62
C GLN A 443 15.05 11.63 26.29
N VAL A 444 14.59 12.88 26.12
CA VAL A 444 15.45 14.03 25.79
C VAL A 444 16.48 14.27 26.88
N MET A 445 16.10 14.15 28.15
CA MET A 445 17.00 14.30 29.29
C MET A 445 18.11 13.24 29.28
N ILE A 446 17.78 11.97 28.99
CA ILE A 446 18.79 10.91 28.83
C ILE A 446 19.72 11.23 27.66
N LEU A 447 19.17 11.62 26.50
CA LEU A 447 19.96 11.91 25.31
C LEU A 447 20.92 13.10 25.50
N LEU A 448 20.47 14.19 26.11
CA LEU A 448 21.33 15.36 26.38
C LEU A 448 22.42 15.03 27.41
N PHE A 449 22.12 14.19 28.40
CA PHE A 449 23.11 13.71 29.35
C PHE A 449 24.18 12.84 28.68
N VAL A 450 23.75 11.83 27.91
CA VAL A 450 24.64 10.95 27.16
C VAL A 450 25.46 11.74 26.13
N CYS A 451 24.88 12.75 25.48
CA CYS A 451 25.57 13.62 24.54
C CYS A 451 26.80 14.29 25.15
N GLN A 452 26.64 14.92 26.32
CA GLN A 452 27.74 15.62 26.98
C GLN A 452 28.88 14.66 27.35
N PHE A 453 28.52 13.48 27.86
CA PHE A 453 29.47 12.43 28.19
C PHE A 453 30.18 11.88 26.94
N LEU A 454 29.42 11.52 25.90
CA LEU A 454 29.93 10.85 24.71
C LEU A 454 30.86 11.74 23.89
N VAL A 455 30.55 13.04 23.73
CA VAL A 455 31.48 13.99 23.07
C VAL A 455 32.80 14.05 23.82
N SER A 456 32.76 14.15 25.16
CA SER A 456 33.98 14.21 25.96
C SER A 456 34.82 12.93 25.90
N LEU A 457 34.16 11.77 25.85
CA LEU A 457 34.79 10.46 25.79
C LEU A 457 35.45 10.21 24.42
N LEU A 458 34.71 10.42 23.34
CA LEU A 458 35.22 10.21 21.97
C LEU A 458 36.35 11.18 21.64
N TRP A 459 36.23 12.44 22.08
CA TRP A 459 37.32 13.40 21.94
C TRP A 459 38.59 12.91 22.65
N LYS A 460 38.46 12.35 23.85
CA LYS A 460 39.60 11.81 24.60
C LYS A 460 40.23 10.60 23.90
N TRP A 461 39.43 9.81 23.18
CA TRP A 461 39.88 8.68 22.36
C TRP A 461 40.39 9.05 20.97
N LYS A 462 40.51 10.35 20.66
CA LYS A 462 40.92 10.85 19.35
C LYS A 462 39.98 10.45 18.21
N ILE A 463 38.70 10.32 18.52
CA ILE A 463 37.64 10.08 17.54
C ILE A 463 36.87 11.37 17.37
N ASP A 464 36.74 11.85 16.13
CA ASP A 464 36.01 13.09 15.83
C ASP A 464 34.51 12.94 16.17
N PRO A 465 33.99 13.73 17.13
CA PRO A 465 32.60 13.66 17.55
C PRO A 465 31.61 14.08 16.46
N ASP A 466 32.01 14.92 15.49
CA ASP A 466 31.14 15.32 14.36
C ASP A 466 30.70 14.13 13.49
N ASN A 467 31.51 13.07 13.45
CA ASN A 467 31.27 11.87 12.67
C ASN A 467 30.58 10.74 13.44
N SER A 468 30.62 10.80 14.78
CA SER A 468 30.41 9.62 15.61
C SER A 468 29.33 9.77 16.66
N VAL A 469 29.18 10.96 17.27
CA VAL A 469 28.26 11.15 18.39
C VAL A 469 26.80 11.15 17.93
N ILE A 470 26.48 11.88 16.86
CA ILE A 470 25.10 12.00 16.36
C ILE A 470 24.52 10.63 15.97
N PRO A 471 25.24 9.73 15.26
CA PRO A 471 24.73 8.39 14.97
C PRO A 471 24.36 7.58 16.21
N TYR A 472 25.20 7.60 17.25
CA TYR A 472 24.89 6.90 18.50
C TYR A 472 23.71 7.50 19.24
N LEU A 473 23.61 8.83 19.29
CA LEU A 473 22.53 9.52 20.00
C LEU A 473 21.18 9.34 19.31
N THR A 474 21.14 9.39 17.99
CA THR A 474 19.91 9.22 17.22
C THR A 474 19.42 7.78 17.30
N ALA A 475 20.30 6.79 17.15
CA ALA A 475 19.92 5.38 17.33
C ALA A 475 19.49 5.05 18.78
N LEU A 476 20.17 5.60 19.79
CA LEU A 476 19.72 5.51 21.18
C LEU A 476 18.36 6.21 21.37
N GLY A 477 18.15 7.33 20.68
CA GLY A 477 16.89 8.07 20.67
C GLY A 477 15.75 7.26 20.10
N ASP A 478 15.96 6.57 18.99
CA ASP A 478 14.98 5.67 18.36
C ASP A 478 14.60 4.52 19.29
N LEU A 479 15.60 3.87 19.90
CA LEU A 479 15.40 2.75 20.81
C LEU A 479 14.64 3.18 22.07
N LEU A 480 15.10 4.25 22.73
CA LEU A 480 14.47 4.77 23.94
C LEU A 480 13.08 5.33 23.67
N GLY A 481 12.92 6.12 22.61
CA GLY A 481 11.63 6.71 22.28
C GLY A 481 10.59 5.64 21.97
N THR A 482 10.91 4.66 21.12
CA THR A 482 10.00 3.55 20.80
C THR A 482 9.68 2.73 22.05
N GLY A 483 10.69 2.38 22.86
CA GLY A 483 10.48 1.60 24.09
C GLY A 483 9.64 2.34 25.13
N LEU A 484 9.92 3.62 25.38
CA LEU A 484 9.15 4.45 26.32
C LEU A 484 7.73 4.67 25.81
N LEU A 485 7.54 4.92 24.52
CA LEU A 485 6.20 5.05 23.93
C LEU A 485 5.40 3.77 24.09
N PHE A 486 6.01 2.61 23.86
CA PHE A 486 5.35 1.34 24.07
C PHE A 486 4.92 1.14 25.53
N ILE A 487 5.78 1.52 26.49
CA ILE A 487 5.42 1.53 27.92
C ILE A 487 4.27 2.50 28.22
N VAL A 488 4.23 3.68 27.60
CA VAL A 488 3.11 4.63 27.74
C VAL A 488 1.81 3.97 27.29
N PHE A 489 1.79 3.36 26.10
CA PHE A 489 0.60 2.66 25.60
C PHE A 489 0.19 1.49 26.50
N LEU A 490 1.14 0.66 26.97
CA LEU A 490 0.86 -0.43 27.91
C LEU A 490 0.29 0.06 29.25
N THR A 491 0.80 1.20 29.73
CA THR A 491 0.36 1.80 31.01
C THR A 491 -1.04 2.39 30.86
N THR A 492 -1.29 3.14 29.78
CA THR A 492 -2.62 3.65 29.47
C THR A 492 -3.61 2.48 29.31
N ASP A 493 -3.23 1.37 28.67
CA ASP A 493 -4.09 0.19 28.49
C ASP A 493 -4.47 -0.45 29.84
N CYS A 494 -3.56 -0.40 30.81
CA CYS A 494 -3.78 -0.93 32.15
C CYS A 494 -4.69 -0.04 33.02
N PHE A 495 -4.62 1.28 32.88
CA PHE A 495 -5.28 2.24 33.78
C PHE A 495 -6.50 2.94 33.18
N ASP A 496 -6.52 3.17 31.87
CA ASP A 496 -7.64 3.71 31.12
C ASP A 496 -7.80 2.97 29.78
N PRO A 497 -8.21 1.69 29.83
CA PRO A 497 -8.41 0.89 28.63
C PRO A 497 -9.47 1.48 27.69
N GLN A 498 -10.37 2.35 28.17
CA GLN A 498 -11.39 3.00 27.34
C GLN A 498 -10.78 4.06 26.43
N GLU A 499 -9.72 4.75 26.87
CA GLU A 499 -9.00 5.73 26.06
C GLU A 499 -8.30 5.09 24.85
N LEU A 500 -7.80 3.87 25.04
CA LEU A 500 -7.22 3.05 23.98
C LEU A 500 -8.24 2.16 23.28
N ALA A 501 -9.43 1.94 23.86
CA ALA A 501 -10.52 1.13 23.31
C ALA A 501 -11.09 1.70 21.99
N ASN A 502 -10.91 2.98 21.73
CA ASN A 502 -11.22 3.54 20.41
C ASN A 502 -10.21 3.12 19.33
N ASN A 503 -9.13 2.40 19.69
CA ASN A 503 -8.21 1.68 18.79
C ASN A 503 -7.95 0.22 19.20
N VAL A 504 -8.57 -0.25 20.27
CA VAL A 504 -8.53 -1.62 20.75
C VAL A 504 -9.98 -2.04 20.77
N VAL A 505 -10.40 -2.85 19.81
CA VAL A 505 -11.75 -3.44 19.75
C VAL A 505 -12.04 -4.12 21.09
N ASN A 506 -12.59 -3.37 22.04
CA ASN A 506 -12.97 -3.81 23.36
C ASN A 506 -14.46 -4.09 23.28
N ILE A 507 -14.70 -5.32 22.86
CA ILE A 507 -15.96 -6.03 22.95
C ILE A 507 -16.40 -5.98 24.41
N THR A 508 -17.38 -5.13 24.74
CA THR A 508 -18.24 -5.40 25.89
C THR A 508 -19.01 -6.68 25.57
N PRO A 509 -18.77 -7.81 26.25
CA PRO A 509 -19.56 -8.99 26.00
C PRO A 509 -20.88 -8.83 26.74
N THR A 510 -21.97 -8.88 25.99
CA THR A 510 -23.23 -9.36 26.53
C THR A 510 -22.99 -10.76 27.13
N ASN A 511 -23.51 -10.99 28.34
CA ASN A 511 -23.36 -12.24 29.07
C ASN A 511 -23.95 -13.41 28.28
N SER A 512 -23.10 -14.12 27.55
CA SER A 512 -23.36 -15.48 27.08
C SER A 512 -22.12 -16.35 27.34
N ASN A 513 -22.37 -17.57 27.83
CA ASN A 513 -21.36 -18.59 28.01
C ASN A 513 -20.93 -19.12 26.64
N MET A 514 -19.64 -19.42 26.43
CA MET A 514 -19.21 -20.04 25.17
C MET A 514 -19.73 -21.48 25.08
N GLU A 515 -20.00 -21.91 23.87
CA GLU A 515 -20.50 -23.26 23.58
C GLU A 515 -19.69 -23.95 22.47
N VAL A 516 -19.73 -25.28 22.44
CA VAL A 516 -19.08 -26.07 21.39
C VAL A 516 -19.79 -25.82 20.06
N GLY A 517 -19.02 -25.65 18.99
CA GLY A 517 -19.50 -25.26 17.67
C GLY A 517 -19.41 -23.75 17.40
N GLN A 518 -19.35 -22.92 18.45
CA GLN A 518 -19.27 -21.47 18.31
C GLN A 518 -17.97 -21.05 17.59
N ARG A 519 -18.09 -20.05 16.71
CA ARG A 519 -16.95 -19.44 16.03
C ARG A 519 -16.36 -18.31 16.87
N VAL A 520 -15.04 -18.20 16.83
CA VAL A 520 -14.26 -17.15 17.52
C VAL A 520 -13.19 -16.61 16.58
N ARG A 521 -12.80 -15.35 16.77
CA ARG A 521 -11.67 -14.74 16.06
C ARG A 521 -10.55 -14.42 17.02
N ILE A 522 -9.33 -14.82 16.67
CA ILE A 522 -8.12 -14.58 17.45
C ILE A 522 -7.03 -14.10 16.49
N ASN A 523 -6.52 -12.87 16.70
CA ASN A 523 -5.48 -12.27 15.85
C ASN A 523 -5.83 -12.33 14.35
N PHE A 524 -7.05 -11.91 14.00
CA PHE A 524 -7.59 -11.93 12.62
C PHE A 524 -7.89 -13.31 12.03
N GLU A 525 -7.51 -14.41 12.70
CA GLU A 525 -7.80 -15.77 12.28
C GLU A 525 -9.08 -16.32 12.91
N ASN A 526 -9.91 -16.98 12.12
CA ASN A 526 -11.15 -17.61 12.57
C ASN A 526 -10.89 -19.05 13.06
N ALA A 527 -11.60 -19.44 14.11
CA ALA A 527 -11.59 -20.81 14.63
C ALA A 527 -12.98 -21.24 15.12
N THR A 528 -13.20 -22.55 15.15
CA THR A 528 -14.40 -23.18 15.71
C THR A 528 -14.05 -23.86 17.03
N ILE A 529 -14.86 -23.61 18.06
CA ILE A 529 -14.72 -24.29 19.36
C ILE A 529 -15.15 -25.76 19.20
N ARG A 530 -14.27 -26.70 19.53
CA ARG A 530 -14.50 -28.15 19.49
C ARG A 530 -14.52 -28.82 20.86
N TYR A 531 -13.99 -28.17 21.88
CA TYR A 531 -13.95 -28.70 23.25
C TYR A 531 -14.00 -27.57 24.26
N ILE A 532 -14.71 -27.77 25.37
CA ILE A 532 -14.68 -26.89 26.54
C ILE A 532 -14.57 -27.80 27.77
N GLY A 533 -13.49 -27.68 28.54
CA GLY A 533 -13.29 -28.50 29.73
C GLY A 533 -11.87 -28.48 30.27
N GLU A 534 -11.62 -29.26 31.30
CA GLU A 534 -10.29 -29.40 31.90
C GLU A 534 -9.35 -30.20 31.00
N VAL A 535 -8.04 -29.93 31.10
CA VAL A 535 -6.98 -30.62 30.34
C VAL A 535 -6.01 -31.25 31.33
N SER A 536 -5.65 -32.52 31.09
CA SER A 536 -4.86 -33.32 32.02
C SER A 536 -3.46 -32.73 32.19
N GLY A 537 -3.04 -32.60 33.45
CA GLY A 537 -1.75 -32.00 33.81
C GLY A 537 -1.70 -30.47 33.72
N TYR A 538 -2.84 -29.77 33.66
CA TYR A 538 -2.92 -28.29 33.72
C TYR A 538 -3.83 -27.74 34.84
N GLY A 539 -4.26 -28.57 35.80
CA GLY A 539 -5.11 -28.19 36.94
C GLY A 539 -6.58 -27.98 36.57
N SER A 540 -7.40 -27.49 37.52
CA SER A 540 -8.86 -27.30 37.38
C SER A 540 -9.28 -26.07 36.55
N GLN A 541 -8.45 -25.65 35.59
CA GLN A 541 -8.76 -24.54 34.69
C GLN A 541 -9.55 -25.02 33.49
N ILE A 542 -10.51 -24.23 33.01
CA ILE A 542 -11.28 -24.53 31.80
C ILE A 542 -10.50 -24.08 30.56
N TRP A 543 -10.27 -25.03 29.66
CA TRP A 543 -9.65 -24.83 28.37
C TRP A 543 -10.67 -24.95 27.25
N VAL A 544 -10.38 -24.26 26.16
CA VAL A 544 -11.12 -24.27 24.91
C VAL A 544 -10.24 -24.94 23.86
N GLY A 545 -10.73 -26.04 23.30
CA GLY A 545 -10.16 -26.66 22.10
C GLY A 545 -10.69 -25.95 20.87
N LEU A 546 -9.78 -25.45 20.06
CA LEU A 546 -10.05 -24.67 18.85
C LEU A 546 -9.61 -25.49 17.64
N GLU A 547 -10.46 -25.60 16.64
CA GLU A 547 -10.10 -26.01 15.30
C GLU A 547 -10.01 -24.76 14.42
N TRP A 548 -8.84 -24.45 13.90
CA TRP A 548 -8.62 -23.26 13.08
C TRP A 548 -9.25 -23.43 11.70
N ASP A 549 -9.69 -22.30 11.13
CA ASP A 549 -10.10 -22.30 9.74
C ASP A 549 -8.91 -22.59 8.82
N ASP A 550 -7.75 -22.00 9.12
CA ASP A 550 -6.45 -22.34 8.52
C ASP A 550 -5.71 -23.40 9.36
N SER A 551 -5.54 -24.59 8.77
CA SER A 551 -4.85 -25.71 9.42
C SER A 551 -3.36 -25.51 9.75
N THR A 552 -2.70 -24.51 9.18
CA THR A 552 -1.28 -24.19 9.46
C THR A 552 -1.11 -23.50 10.81
N ARG A 553 -2.17 -22.88 11.34
CA ARG A 553 -2.18 -22.15 12.61
C ARG A 553 -2.23 -23.07 13.84
N GLY A 554 -2.78 -24.27 13.69
CA GLY A 554 -2.91 -25.22 14.79
C GLY A 554 -1.60 -25.95 15.10
N LYS A 555 -1.65 -26.80 16.12
CA LYS A 555 -0.49 -27.52 16.67
C LYS A 555 -0.67 -29.03 16.76
N HIS A 556 -1.92 -29.50 16.85
CA HIS A 556 -2.25 -30.91 17.10
C HIS A 556 -3.63 -31.28 16.52
N ASP A 557 -3.95 -32.56 16.47
CA ASP A 557 -5.24 -33.08 15.97
C ASP A 557 -6.34 -33.11 17.05
N GLY A 558 -6.02 -32.60 18.25
CA GLY A 558 -6.85 -32.67 19.44
C GLY A 558 -6.37 -33.69 20.48
N VAL A 559 -5.27 -34.40 20.21
CA VAL A 559 -4.54 -35.20 21.22
C VAL A 559 -3.45 -34.37 21.88
N VAL A 560 -3.47 -34.29 23.22
CA VAL A 560 -2.41 -33.65 24.02
C VAL A 560 -2.02 -34.57 25.16
N LYS A 561 -0.72 -34.83 25.30
CA LYS A 561 -0.14 -35.74 26.33
C LYS A 561 -0.79 -37.13 26.36
N GLY A 562 -1.14 -37.67 25.18
CA GLY A 562 -1.74 -39.01 25.05
C GLY A 562 -3.25 -39.07 25.34
N HIS A 563 -3.89 -37.96 25.68
CA HIS A 563 -5.35 -37.87 25.86
C HIS A 563 -6.00 -37.13 24.70
N ARG A 564 -7.09 -37.68 24.15
CA ARG A 564 -7.89 -37.05 23.08
C ARG A 564 -9.00 -36.19 23.69
N TYR A 565 -9.00 -34.90 23.34
CA TYR A 565 -10.01 -33.92 23.77
C TYR A 565 -11.02 -33.62 22.69
N PHE A 566 -10.56 -33.49 21.45
CA PHE A 566 -11.38 -33.29 20.26
C PHE A 566 -10.69 -33.91 19.03
N GLN A 567 -11.34 -33.81 17.87
CA GLN A 567 -10.81 -34.25 16.59
C GLN A 567 -10.92 -33.10 15.60
N THR A 568 -9.83 -32.81 14.88
CA THR A 568 -9.81 -31.85 13.77
C THR A 568 -9.76 -32.55 12.42
N LYS A 569 -10.15 -31.85 11.35
CA LYS A 569 -10.05 -32.30 9.95
C LYS A 569 -8.60 -32.50 9.51
N HIS A 570 -7.70 -31.63 9.97
CA HIS A 570 -6.27 -31.68 9.66
C HIS A 570 -5.44 -32.13 10.88
N PRO A 571 -4.37 -32.94 10.73
CA PRO A 571 -3.55 -33.42 11.85
C PRO A 571 -2.90 -32.32 12.71
N THR A 572 -2.72 -31.13 12.16
CA THR A 572 -2.19 -29.95 12.87
C THR A 572 -3.23 -28.88 13.07
N GLY A 573 -4.51 -29.10 12.77
CA GLY A 573 -5.50 -28.03 12.71
C GLY A 573 -5.99 -27.50 14.07
N GLY A 574 -5.63 -28.16 15.18
CA GLY A 574 -6.18 -27.88 16.50
C GLY A 574 -5.22 -27.19 17.47
N SER A 575 -5.75 -26.38 18.37
CA SER A 575 -5.03 -25.78 19.50
C SER A 575 -5.86 -25.83 20.78
N LEU A 576 -5.21 -25.88 21.94
CA LEU A 576 -5.85 -25.65 23.24
C LEU A 576 -5.47 -24.27 23.78
N MET A 577 -6.46 -23.49 24.20
CA MET A 577 -6.29 -22.15 24.77
C MET A 577 -7.10 -22.02 26.07
N LYS A 578 -6.68 -21.15 27.00
CA LYS A 578 -7.47 -20.85 28.18
C LYS A 578 -8.72 -20.06 27.78
N MET A 579 -9.87 -20.38 28.38
CA MET A 579 -11.16 -19.73 28.10
C MET A 579 -11.08 -18.19 28.17
N GLU A 580 -10.36 -17.67 29.18
CA GLU A 580 -10.20 -16.22 29.42
C GLU A 580 -9.44 -15.48 28.30
N ALA A 581 -8.63 -16.20 27.51
CA ALA A 581 -7.84 -15.62 26.42
C ALA A 581 -8.58 -15.65 25.07
N VAL A 582 -9.78 -16.25 25.01
CA VAL A 582 -10.57 -16.35 23.78
C VAL A 582 -11.53 -15.15 23.71
N PRO A 583 -11.44 -14.29 22.69
CA PRO A 583 -12.38 -13.18 22.51
C PRO A 583 -13.80 -13.68 22.23
N LYS A 584 -14.80 -12.97 22.76
CA LYS A 584 -16.22 -13.29 22.56
C LYS A 584 -16.76 -12.62 21.28
N PRO A 585 -17.69 -13.25 20.55
CA PRO A 585 -18.37 -12.58 19.44
C PRO A 585 -19.22 -11.39 19.89
N THR A 586 -19.47 -10.45 18.97
CA THR A 586 -20.28 -9.25 19.16
C THR A 586 -21.66 -9.38 18.51
N ASP A 587 -22.60 -8.54 18.91
CA ASP A 587 -23.87 -8.40 18.19
C ASP A 587 -23.74 -7.51 16.95
N ILE A 588 -24.63 -7.71 15.98
CA ILE A 588 -24.59 -6.98 14.71
C ILE A 588 -24.80 -5.46 14.88
N LEU A 589 -25.62 -5.01 15.85
CA LEU A 589 -25.87 -3.58 16.02
C LEU A 589 -24.62 -2.87 16.52
N PHE A 590 -23.87 -3.50 17.42
CA PHE A 590 -22.56 -3.02 17.86
C PHE A 590 -21.62 -2.81 16.67
N GLU A 591 -21.46 -3.81 15.80
CA GLU A 591 -20.57 -3.70 14.63
C GLU A 591 -21.07 -2.70 13.58
N ILE A 592 -22.39 -2.53 13.43
CA ILE A 592 -22.97 -1.47 12.58
C ILE A 592 -22.64 -0.09 13.15
N LYS A 593 -22.81 0.10 14.46
CA LYS A 593 -22.49 1.38 15.11
C LYS A 593 -21.00 1.67 15.03
N ASP A 594 -20.15 0.70 15.32
CA ASP A 594 -18.69 0.83 15.21
C ASP A 594 -18.25 1.23 13.80
N ARG A 595 -18.88 0.66 12.75
CA ARG A 595 -18.54 0.97 11.37
C ARG A 595 -19.19 2.26 10.83
N TYR A 596 -20.41 2.60 11.25
CA TYR A 596 -21.24 3.61 10.58
C TYR A 596 -21.76 4.75 11.46
N ALA A 597 -21.78 4.61 12.79
CA ALA A 597 -22.20 5.69 13.67
C ALA A 597 -21.01 6.59 14.01
N GLU A 598 -20.88 7.72 13.32
CA GLU A 598 -20.01 8.81 13.78
C GLU A 598 -20.54 9.32 15.15
N GLU A 599 -19.79 9.13 16.24
CA GLU A 599 -20.16 9.72 17.54
C GLU A 599 -19.67 11.18 17.68
N GLU A 600 -20.64 12.05 18.02
CA GLU A 600 -20.49 13.36 18.67
C GLU A 600 -19.18 13.55 19.46
N ARG A 601 -18.37 14.52 19.05
CA ARG A 601 -17.58 15.35 19.97
C ARG A 601 -17.86 16.86 19.84
N VAL A 602 -18.82 17.27 19.01
CA VAL A 602 -19.03 18.71 18.70
C VAL A 602 -20.08 19.37 19.59
N GLU A 603 -21.07 18.65 20.14
CA GLU A 603 -22.16 19.32 20.88
C GLU A 603 -21.93 19.49 22.39
N ASN A 604 -21.06 18.68 23.03
CA ASN A 604 -20.72 18.87 24.44
C ASN A 604 -19.76 20.06 24.72
N GLU A 605 -19.14 20.64 23.70
CA GLU A 605 -18.30 21.84 23.85
C GLU A 605 -19.10 23.17 23.86
N ILE A 606 -20.34 23.16 23.37
CA ILE A 606 -21.13 24.40 23.27
C ILE A 606 -21.96 24.67 24.54
N GLU A 607 -22.22 23.66 25.37
CA GLU A 607 -23.06 23.82 26.57
C GLU A 607 -22.27 24.25 27.84
N LEU A 608 -20.94 24.15 27.86
CA LEU A 608 -20.13 24.54 29.03
C LEU A 608 -19.71 26.03 29.06
N THR A 609 -20.18 26.87 28.12
CA THR A 609 -19.78 28.29 28.05
C THR A 609 -20.93 29.30 28.09
N LYS A 610 -22.02 29.06 28.84
CA LYS A 610 -22.90 30.17 29.28
C LYS A 610 -23.70 29.89 30.55
N SER A 611 -23.42 30.73 31.54
CA SER A 611 -24.08 30.79 32.85
C SER A 611 -25.54 31.27 32.79
N SER A 612 -26.38 30.63 33.62
CA SER A 612 -27.65 31.08 34.22
C SER A 612 -28.94 31.04 33.39
N LYS A 613 -29.59 29.87 33.34
CA LYS A 613 -30.97 29.65 33.87
C LYS A 613 -31.42 28.21 33.57
N LYS A 614 -32.13 27.64 34.55
CA LYS A 614 -32.78 26.32 34.51
C LYS A 614 -33.84 26.27 33.39
N ILE A 615 -33.87 25.23 32.56
CA ILE A 615 -35.04 24.66 31.86
C ILE A 615 -34.68 23.20 31.44
N GLU A 616 -35.73 22.41 31.24
CA GLU A 616 -35.89 20.97 31.39
C GLU A 616 -35.24 20.06 30.33
N LEU A 617 -34.91 18.85 30.79
CA LEU A 617 -34.89 17.56 30.09
C LEU A 617 -35.21 17.58 28.57
N ILE A 618 -34.20 17.49 27.73
CA ILE A 618 -34.33 16.91 26.37
C ILE A 618 -33.08 16.06 26.08
N GLY A 619 -32.99 14.89 26.72
CA GLY A 619 -31.93 13.89 26.52
C GLY A 619 -32.35 12.70 25.64
N MET A 620 -33.44 12.81 24.88
CA MET A 620 -33.96 11.72 24.03
C MET A 620 -33.95 12.03 22.53
N GLU A 621 -33.86 13.30 22.12
CA GLU A 621 -33.96 13.67 20.69
C GLU A 621 -32.63 13.50 19.91
N GLN A 622 -31.47 13.76 20.52
CA GLN A 622 -30.15 13.60 19.86
C GLN A 622 -29.78 12.13 19.63
N THR A 623 -30.03 11.25 20.61
CA THR A 623 -29.87 9.80 20.46
C THR A 623 -30.79 9.27 19.36
N ALA A 624 -32.03 9.76 19.28
CA ALA A 624 -32.97 9.40 18.23
C ALA A 624 -32.52 9.90 16.84
N ALA A 625 -31.87 11.06 16.74
CA ALA A 625 -31.39 11.61 15.46
C ALA A 625 -30.21 10.80 14.87
N LYS A 626 -29.29 10.30 15.69
CA LYS A 626 -28.20 9.41 15.24
C LYS A 626 -28.67 8.00 14.93
N GLN A 627 -29.55 7.45 15.78
CA GLN A 627 -30.21 6.17 15.53
C GLN A 627 -30.98 6.22 14.20
N SER A 628 -31.64 7.34 13.91
CA SER A 628 -32.28 7.62 12.62
C SER A 628 -31.33 7.63 11.42
N ASN A 629 -30.02 7.87 11.58
CA ASN A 629 -29.08 7.90 10.44
C ASN A 629 -28.59 6.49 10.06
N ILE A 630 -28.26 5.63 11.03
CA ILE A 630 -27.88 4.25 10.77
C ILE A 630 -29.05 3.40 10.23
N GLU A 631 -30.28 3.70 10.66
CA GLU A 631 -31.50 3.07 10.14
C GLU A 631 -31.78 3.42 8.67
N LYS A 632 -31.13 4.48 8.13
CA LYS A 632 -31.25 4.90 6.73
C LYS A 632 -30.27 4.23 5.79
N LEU A 633 -29.35 3.40 6.30
CA LEU A 633 -28.37 2.71 5.48
C LEU A 633 -29.06 1.74 4.53
N ILE A 634 -28.77 1.88 3.24
CA ILE A 634 -29.27 0.98 2.19
C ILE A 634 -28.38 -0.25 2.08
N ASN A 635 -27.06 -0.07 2.20
CA ASN A 635 -26.09 -1.15 2.08
C ASN A 635 -25.22 -1.19 3.34
N ILE A 636 -25.24 -2.33 4.02
CA ILE A 636 -24.47 -2.59 5.24
C ILE A 636 -23.47 -3.69 4.93
N VAL A 637 -22.19 -3.36 5.05
CA VAL A 637 -21.07 -4.26 4.84
C VAL A 637 -20.36 -4.43 6.18
N LEU A 638 -20.15 -5.66 6.62
CA LEU A 638 -19.51 -6.02 7.89
C LEU A 638 -18.54 -7.18 7.66
N ASP A 639 -17.78 -7.13 6.58
CA ASP A 639 -16.81 -8.16 6.20
C ASP A 639 -15.70 -8.36 7.26
N ASN A 640 -15.42 -9.62 7.59
CA ASN A 640 -14.42 -10.06 8.56
C ASN A 640 -14.53 -9.41 9.95
N ARG A 641 -15.74 -8.97 10.33
CA ARG A 641 -16.08 -8.47 11.67
C ARG A 641 -16.47 -9.58 12.62
N SER A 642 -16.66 -9.29 13.90
CA SER A 642 -16.87 -10.29 14.96
C SER A 642 -18.35 -10.62 15.22
N VAL A 643 -19.23 -10.37 14.24
CA VAL A 643 -20.67 -10.61 14.39
C VAL A 643 -20.93 -12.10 14.63
N GLY A 644 -21.45 -12.42 15.81
CA GLY A 644 -21.90 -13.77 16.18
C GLY A 644 -23.30 -13.81 16.79
N PHE A 645 -23.88 -12.64 17.09
CA PHE A 645 -25.16 -12.54 17.78
C PHE A 645 -26.15 -11.59 17.07
N PRO A 646 -27.47 -11.83 17.23
CA PRO A 646 -28.48 -10.90 16.78
C PRO A 646 -28.43 -9.62 17.61
N PRO A 647 -29.00 -8.51 17.12
CA PRO A 647 -29.00 -7.27 17.88
C PRO A 647 -29.91 -7.41 19.12
N PRO A 648 -29.72 -6.59 20.17
CA PRO A 648 -30.59 -6.58 21.35
C PRO A 648 -32.08 -6.43 20.97
N SER A 649 -33.01 -7.03 21.74
CA SER A 649 -34.44 -7.04 21.39
C SER A 649 -35.06 -5.64 21.21
N ASP A 650 -34.52 -4.63 21.89
CA ASP A 650 -34.99 -3.24 21.81
C ASP A 650 -34.35 -2.44 20.66
N SER A 651 -33.66 -3.12 19.73
CA SER A 651 -32.95 -2.50 18.62
C SER A 651 -33.89 -2.04 17.51
N PRO A 652 -33.52 -0.99 16.76
CA PRO A 652 -34.36 -0.48 15.68
C PRO A 652 -34.33 -1.41 14.46
N GLN A 653 -35.39 -1.37 13.66
CA GLN A 653 -35.42 -2.07 12.38
C GLN A 653 -34.73 -1.26 11.28
N PHE A 654 -33.89 -1.92 10.49
CA PHE A 654 -33.20 -1.36 9.33
C PHE A 654 -34.07 -1.49 8.08
N ILE A 655 -35.20 -0.78 8.07
CA ILE A 655 -36.24 -0.90 7.03
C ILE A 655 -35.71 -0.47 5.64
N LEU A 656 -34.71 0.41 5.56
CA LEU A 656 -34.17 0.89 4.29
C LEU A 656 -33.06 -0.01 3.72
N CYS A 657 -32.50 -0.92 4.53
CA CYS A 657 -31.42 -1.78 4.11
C CYS A 657 -31.88 -2.82 3.07
N ARG A 658 -31.10 -2.92 1.98
CA ARG A 658 -31.29 -3.79 0.82
C ARG A 658 -30.12 -4.76 0.66
N GLU A 659 -28.92 -4.42 1.09
CA GLU A 659 -27.76 -5.29 0.96
C GLU A 659 -27.09 -5.45 2.33
N LEU A 660 -26.91 -6.70 2.76
CA LEU A 660 -26.29 -7.04 4.03
C LEU A 660 -25.17 -8.04 3.78
N ASN A 661 -23.94 -7.58 3.94
CA ASN A 661 -22.75 -8.38 3.75
C ASN A 661 -22.12 -8.74 5.10
N LEU A 662 -22.20 -10.02 5.45
CA LEU A 662 -21.64 -10.65 6.65
C LEU A 662 -20.52 -11.63 6.31
N TYR A 663 -19.79 -11.40 5.21
CA TYR A 663 -18.66 -12.21 4.78
C TYR A 663 -17.65 -12.43 5.92
N GLY A 664 -17.24 -13.68 6.14
CA GLY A 664 -16.14 -14.05 7.05
C GLY A 664 -16.39 -13.78 8.53
N ASN A 665 -17.64 -13.64 8.98
CA ASN A 665 -18.02 -13.39 10.38
C ASN A 665 -18.02 -14.68 11.25
N LEU A 666 -18.57 -14.57 12.45
CA LEU A 666 -18.60 -15.60 13.49
C LEU A 666 -19.99 -16.26 13.62
N LEU A 667 -20.78 -16.25 12.54
CA LEU A 667 -22.09 -16.91 12.50
C LEU A 667 -21.91 -18.40 12.28
N TYR A 668 -22.66 -19.21 13.04
CA TYR A 668 -22.60 -20.66 12.93
C TYR A 668 -23.95 -21.38 13.14
N LYS A 669 -25.00 -20.66 13.57
CA LYS A 669 -26.38 -21.18 13.73
C LYS A 669 -27.33 -20.48 12.77
N TRP A 670 -28.22 -21.22 12.12
CA TRP A 670 -29.23 -20.66 11.22
C TRP A 670 -30.29 -19.85 11.96
N GLN A 671 -30.68 -20.29 13.17
CA GLN A 671 -31.54 -19.51 14.04
C GLN A 671 -31.00 -18.11 14.37
N THR A 672 -29.67 -17.94 14.47
CA THR A 672 -29.06 -16.61 14.64
C THR A 672 -29.26 -15.75 13.40
N VAL A 673 -29.12 -16.32 12.20
CA VAL A 673 -29.38 -15.62 10.94
C VAL A 673 -30.85 -15.19 10.85
N LYS A 674 -31.80 -16.06 11.19
CA LYS A 674 -33.22 -15.72 11.27
C LYS A 674 -33.46 -14.52 12.20
N ARG A 675 -32.93 -14.57 13.42
CA ARG A 675 -33.06 -13.49 14.42
C ARG A 675 -32.39 -12.19 13.99
N ILE A 676 -31.31 -12.24 13.21
CA ILE A 676 -30.73 -11.05 12.61
C ILE A 676 -31.70 -10.46 11.58
N LEU A 677 -32.22 -11.29 10.67
CA LEU A 677 -33.07 -10.87 9.56
C LEU A 677 -34.43 -10.31 9.98
N GLU A 678 -34.93 -10.63 11.18
CA GLU A 678 -36.09 -9.97 11.80
C GLU A 678 -35.94 -8.44 11.89
N PHE A 679 -34.70 -7.93 11.94
CA PHE A 679 -34.41 -6.49 11.94
C PHE A 679 -34.16 -5.91 10.54
N PHE A 680 -34.14 -6.72 9.48
CA PHE A 680 -33.89 -6.32 8.09
C PHE A 680 -35.05 -6.75 7.16
N PRO A 681 -36.27 -6.22 7.34
CA PRO A 681 -37.48 -6.72 6.68
C PRO A 681 -37.49 -6.57 5.15
N ARG A 682 -36.61 -5.73 4.59
CA ARG A 682 -36.61 -5.30 3.19
C ARG A 682 -35.34 -5.68 2.41
N ILE A 683 -34.56 -6.59 2.97
CA ILE A 683 -33.30 -7.07 2.41
C ILE A 683 -33.50 -7.67 1.00
N GLN A 684 -32.57 -7.42 0.08
CA GLN A 684 -32.57 -7.93 -1.29
C GLN A 684 -31.34 -8.81 -1.57
N GLU A 685 -30.19 -8.49 -0.99
CA GLU A 685 -28.98 -9.30 -1.07
C GLU A 685 -28.45 -9.61 0.33
N LEU A 686 -28.24 -10.89 0.61
CA LEU A 686 -27.62 -11.36 1.84
C LEU A 686 -26.37 -12.16 1.51
N ASN A 687 -25.23 -11.74 2.07
CA ASN A 687 -23.96 -12.44 1.91
C ASN A 687 -23.47 -13.02 3.24
N LEU A 688 -23.45 -14.35 3.33
CA LEU A 688 -23.00 -15.14 4.48
C LEU A 688 -21.70 -15.90 4.21
N ARG A 689 -21.02 -15.64 3.09
CA ARG A 689 -19.86 -16.41 2.67
C ARG A 689 -18.78 -16.50 3.76
N ARG A 690 -18.10 -17.65 3.88
CA ARG A 690 -17.05 -17.93 4.90
C ARG A 690 -17.51 -17.85 6.36
N ASN A 691 -18.80 -18.08 6.62
CA ASN A 691 -19.30 -18.44 7.94
C ASN A 691 -19.51 -19.96 7.98
N ARG A 692 -18.74 -20.71 8.78
CA ARG A 692 -18.92 -22.18 8.90
C ARG A 692 -20.20 -22.45 9.69
N MET A 693 -21.26 -22.80 8.97
CA MET A 693 -22.59 -23.02 9.51
C MET A 693 -22.76 -24.47 10.00
N GLN A 694 -23.57 -24.65 11.03
CA GLN A 694 -24.08 -25.96 11.40
C GLN A 694 -25.02 -26.51 10.31
N SER A 695 -25.16 -27.84 10.27
CA SER A 695 -26.19 -28.49 9.46
C SER A 695 -27.56 -27.98 9.87
N PHE A 696 -28.45 -27.79 8.90
CA PHE A 696 -29.81 -27.34 9.15
C PHE A 696 -30.62 -28.46 9.81
N ASN A 697 -31.22 -28.19 10.96
CA ASN A 697 -32.07 -29.13 11.69
C ASN A 697 -33.52 -28.65 11.66
N GLU A 698 -34.44 -29.41 11.07
CA GLU A 698 -35.84 -28.97 10.95
C GLU A 698 -36.54 -28.79 12.31
N ASP A 699 -36.18 -29.57 13.33
CA ASP A 699 -36.80 -29.47 14.66
C ASP A 699 -36.31 -28.23 15.43
N GLU A 700 -35.01 -27.89 15.33
CA GLU A 700 -34.40 -26.77 16.07
C GLU A 700 -34.41 -25.44 15.29
N ASP A 701 -34.22 -25.49 13.97
CA ASP A 701 -34.18 -24.33 13.09
C ASP A 701 -35.53 -24.08 12.37
N GLY A 702 -36.51 -24.99 12.53
CA GLY A 702 -37.82 -24.94 11.86
C GLY A 702 -39.05 -24.78 12.75
N GLU A 703 -39.00 -25.01 14.07
CA GLU A 703 -40.20 -24.95 14.93
C GLU A 703 -40.40 -23.63 15.67
N LEU A 704 -41.54 -22.99 15.37
CA LEU A 704 -42.51 -22.43 16.32
C LEU A 704 -43.83 -22.30 15.54
N GLU A 705 -44.73 -23.28 15.72
CA GLU A 705 -46.14 -23.28 15.29
C GLU A 705 -46.45 -23.14 13.77
N GLY A 706 -46.62 -24.28 13.08
CA GLY A 706 -47.63 -24.45 12.02
C GLY A 706 -47.38 -23.81 10.64
N GLU A 707 -46.43 -22.89 10.48
CA GLU A 707 -46.04 -22.34 9.17
C GLU A 707 -44.53 -22.53 8.95
N GLU A 708 -44.12 -22.88 7.73
CA GLU A 708 -42.69 -22.93 7.37
C GLU A 708 -42.03 -21.61 7.79
N SER A 709 -41.10 -21.66 8.75
CA SER A 709 -40.43 -20.49 9.28
C SER A 709 -39.59 -19.79 8.19
N ILE A 710 -40.19 -18.87 7.44
CA ILE A 710 -39.51 -18.04 6.43
C ILE A 710 -38.48 -17.14 7.13
N TYR A 711 -37.27 -17.06 6.57
CA TYR A 711 -36.19 -16.21 7.09
C TYR A 711 -36.25 -14.82 6.48
N SER A 712 -36.54 -14.73 5.18
CA SER A 712 -36.78 -13.45 4.51
C SER A 712 -37.58 -13.64 3.22
N GLU A 713 -38.71 -12.94 3.12
CA GLU A 713 -39.54 -12.90 1.91
C GLU A 713 -39.00 -11.93 0.85
N SER A 714 -38.09 -11.02 1.20
CA SER A 714 -37.63 -9.94 0.31
C SER A 714 -36.29 -10.24 -0.37
N CYS A 715 -35.50 -11.16 0.19
CA CYS A 715 -34.17 -11.51 -0.31
C CYS A 715 -34.25 -12.16 -1.70
N LYS A 716 -33.58 -11.56 -2.68
CA LYS A 716 -33.50 -12.01 -4.09
C LYS A 716 -32.20 -12.74 -4.39
N LYS A 717 -31.11 -12.35 -3.74
CA LYS A 717 -29.77 -12.92 -3.93
C LYS A 717 -29.21 -13.41 -2.60
N LEU A 718 -28.88 -14.69 -2.54
CA LEU A 718 -28.35 -15.34 -1.35
C LEU A 718 -26.96 -15.91 -1.66
N VAL A 719 -25.95 -15.42 -0.94
CA VAL A 719 -24.57 -15.89 -1.03
C VAL A 719 -24.25 -16.71 0.22
N ILE A 720 -24.07 -18.02 0.02
CA ILE A 720 -23.83 -19.05 1.05
C ILE A 720 -22.62 -19.90 0.69
N SER A 721 -21.61 -19.26 0.08
CA SER A 721 -20.39 -19.89 -0.40
C SER A 721 -19.40 -20.16 0.74
N GLU A 722 -18.65 -21.26 0.66
CA GLU A 722 -17.66 -21.63 1.69
C GLU A 722 -18.24 -21.66 3.12
N CYS A 723 -19.51 -22.05 3.24
CA CYS A 723 -20.26 -22.11 4.50
C CYS A 723 -20.28 -23.52 5.12
N THR A 724 -19.65 -24.49 4.47
CA THR A 724 -19.67 -25.93 4.82
C THR A 724 -21.09 -26.50 4.91
N ILE A 725 -21.95 -26.10 3.98
CA ILE A 725 -23.36 -26.55 3.94
C ILE A 725 -23.43 -27.97 3.38
N SER A 726 -24.17 -28.85 4.05
CA SER A 726 -24.41 -30.21 3.57
C SER A 726 -25.46 -30.25 2.46
N GLU A 727 -25.39 -31.30 1.63
CA GLU A 727 -26.34 -31.51 0.52
C GLU A 727 -27.80 -31.58 1.00
N GLU A 728 -28.04 -32.24 2.15
CA GLU A 728 -29.36 -32.39 2.76
C GLU A 728 -29.96 -31.06 3.23
N SER A 729 -29.11 -30.12 3.68
CA SER A 729 -29.56 -28.83 4.20
C SER A 729 -29.82 -27.79 3.11
N MET A 730 -29.26 -27.96 1.90
CA MET A 730 -29.28 -26.94 0.85
C MET A 730 -30.70 -26.53 0.44
N ASP A 731 -31.56 -27.50 0.13
CA ASP A 731 -32.96 -27.23 -0.25
C ASP A 731 -33.74 -26.57 0.90
N SER A 732 -33.60 -27.09 2.13
CA SER A 732 -34.29 -26.56 3.31
C SER A 732 -33.89 -25.11 3.60
N ILE A 733 -32.61 -24.75 3.45
CA ILE A 733 -32.14 -23.36 3.60
C ILE A 733 -32.74 -22.47 2.51
N ILE A 734 -32.66 -22.87 1.24
CA ILE A 734 -33.15 -22.05 0.12
C ILE A 734 -34.67 -21.86 0.19
N ARG A 735 -35.44 -22.84 0.69
CA ARG A 735 -36.88 -22.70 0.94
C ARG A 735 -37.22 -21.58 1.93
N ARG A 736 -36.33 -21.26 2.89
CA ARG A 736 -36.55 -20.15 3.83
C ARG A 736 -36.37 -18.76 3.20
N PHE A 737 -35.94 -18.70 1.94
CA PHE A 737 -35.83 -17.49 1.13
C PHE A 737 -36.68 -17.65 -0.15
N PRO A 738 -38.02 -17.54 -0.06
CA PRO A 738 -38.92 -17.83 -1.17
C PRO A 738 -38.76 -16.90 -2.38
N SER A 739 -38.24 -15.69 -2.20
CA SER A 739 -37.97 -14.74 -3.30
C SER A 739 -36.55 -14.85 -3.89
N ALA A 740 -35.70 -15.72 -3.35
CA ALA A 740 -34.33 -15.86 -3.82
C ALA A 740 -34.32 -16.53 -5.21
N ALA A 741 -33.91 -15.76 -6.22
CA ALA A 741 -33.78 -16.19 -7.60
C ALA A 741 -32.30 -16.31 -8.02
N GLU A 742 -31.38 -15.75 -7.24
CA GLU A 742 -29.93 -15.84 -7.47
C GLU A 742 -29.27 -16.52 -6.26
N ILE A 743 -28.66 -17.69 -6.47
CA ILE A 743 -27.97 -18.45 -5.41
C ILE A 743 -26.50 -18.58 -5.76
N VAL A 744 -25.64 -18.21 -4.80
CA VAL A 744 -24.19 -18.32 -4.91
C VAL A 744 -23.66 -19.23 -3.80
N ALA A 745 -23.36 -20.47 -4.14
CA ALA A 745 -23.04 -21.55 -3.21
C ALA A 745 -21.75 -22.31 -3.58
N PHE A 746 -20.75 -21.60 -4.11
CA PHE A 746 -19.47 -22.20 -4.44
C PHE A 746 -18.66 -22.62 -3.21
N GLY A 747 -17.74 -23.58 -3.38
CA GLY A 747 -16.78 -23.98 -2.34
C GLY A 747 -17.41 -24.62 -1.09
N ASN A 748 -18.55 -25.32 -1.23
CA ASN A 748 -19.21 -26.04 -0.13
C ASN A 748 -18.87 -27.55 -0.11
N GLU A 749 -17.95 -28.01 -0.97
CA GLU A 749 -17.56 -29.42 -1.09
C GLU A 749 -18.72 -30.36 -1.49
N LEU A 750 -19.74 -29.84 -2.19
CA LEU A 750 -20.94 -30.62 -2.58
C LEU A 750 -20.61 -31.63 -3.67
N THR A 751 -21.10 -32.87 -3.55
CA THR A 751 -21.00 -33.89 -4.60
C THR A 751 -22.28 -34.01 -5.42
N ARG A 752 -23.42 -33.58 -4.85
CA ARG A 752 -24.72 -33.44 -5.53
C ARG A 752 -25.42 -32.15 -5.14
N PHE A 753 -26.22 -31.62 -6.05
CA PHE A 753 -27.10 -30.48 -5.82
C PHE A 753 -28.52 -30.89 -6.18
N THR A 754 -29.35 -31.09 -5.17
CA THR A 754 -30.76 -31.47 -5.32
C THR A 754 -31.61 -30.43 -4.63
N VAL A 755 -32.60 -29.90 -5.36
CA VAL A 755 -33.57 -28.94 -4.82
C VAL A 755 -34.97 -29.32 -5.28
N SER A 756 -35.96 -28.89 -4.52
CA SER A 756 -37.37 -29.06 -4.84
C SER A 756 -37.79 -28.29 -6.09
N ASP A 757 -38.84 -28.75 -6.76
CA ASP A 757 -39.39 -28.10 -7.96
C ASP A 757 -39.79 -26.64 -7.69
N VAL A 758 -40.24 -26.34 -6.46
CA VAL A 758 -40.59 -24.97 -6.04
C VAL A 758 -39.37 -24.04 -6.06
N VAL A 759 -38.21 -24.55 -5.66
CA VAL A 759 -36.93 -23.82 -5.73
C VAL A 759 -36.45 -23.76 -7.17
N ALA A 760 -36.37 -24.88 -7.87
CA ALA A 760 -35.83 -24.96 -9.22
C ALA A 760 -36.59 -24.04 -10.21
N ASN A 761 -37.92 -23.92 -10.06
CA ASN A 761 -38.77 -23.11 -10.92
C ASN A 761 -38.54 -21.60 -10.80
N ARG A 762 -37.97 -21.09 -9.70
CA ARG A 762 -37.75 -19.64 -9.51
C ARG A 762 -36.31 -19.18 -9.74
N LEU A 763 -35.35 -20.10 -9.76
CA LEU A 763 -33.94 -19.75 -9.93
C LEU A 763 -33.68 -19.21 -11.34
N THR A 764 -32.96 -18.08 -11.40
CA THR A 764 -32.54 -17.40 -12.62
C THR A 764 -31.02 -17.37 -12.78
N SER A 765 -30.29 -17.39 -11.65
CA SER A 765 -28.83 -17.51 -11.59
C SER A 765 -28.41 -18.50 -10.51
N LEU A 766 -27.49 -19.39 -10.85
CA LEU A 766 -26.97 -20.41 -9.94
C LEU A 766 -25.46 -20.53 -10.11
N ASP A 767 -24.72 -20.22 -9.06
CA ASP A 767 -23.27 -20.33 -9.00
C ASP A 767 -22.87 -21.42 -8.00
N LEU A 768 -22.27 -22.49 -8.52
CA LEU A 768 -21.85 -23.67 -7.78
C LEU A 768 -20.38 -24.02 -8.03
N GLU A 769 -19.54 -23.02 -8.31
CA GLU A 769 -18.10 -23.20 -8.53
C GLU A 769 -17.40 -23.97 -7.37
N ASP A 770 -16.21 -24.53 -7.61
CA ASP A 770 -15.36 -25.16 -6.59
C ASP A 770 -16.06 -26.23 -5.71
N ASN A 771 -17.10 -26.90 -6.24
CA ASN A 771 -17.73 -28.07 -5.65
C ASN A 771 -17.20 -29.38 -6.30
N LEU A 772 -17.61 -30.55 -5.81
CA LEU A 772 -17.06 -31.87 -6.20
C LEU A 772 -18.04 -32.72 -7.03
N PHE A 773 -18.74 -32.11 -7.99
CA PHE A 773 -19.82 -32.80 -8.71
C PHE A 773 -19.36 -33.95 -9.62
N GLY A 774 -18.22 -33.81 -10.30
CA GLY A 774 -17.68 -34.83 -11.22
C GLY A 774 -18.47 -35.04 -12.53
N SER A 775 -19.77 -34.76 -12.54
CA SER A 775 -20.68 -34.93 -13.68
C SER A 775 -21.81 -33.90 -13.66
N MET A 776 -22.33 -33.58 -14.85
CA MET A 776 -23.50 -32.70 -15.02
C MET A 776 -24.80 -33.30 -14.46
N ASN A 777 -24.85 -34.63 -14.29
CA ASN A 777 -26.00 -35.32 -13.71
C ASN A 777 -26.14 -35.11 -12.21
N SER A 778 -25.07 -34.69 -11.53
CA SER A 778 -25.07 -34.41 -10.10
C SER A 778 -25.92 -33.21 -9.70
N ILE A 779 -26.32 -32.38 -10.67
CA ILE A 779 -27.30 -31.31 -10.50
C ILE A 779 -28.67 -31.90 -10.83
N GLU A 780 -29.47 -32.25 -9.84
CA GLU A 780 -30.77 -32.88 -10.06
C GLU A 780 -31.89 -31.85 -10.15
N GLY A 781 -32.89 -32.12 -10.99
CA GLY A 781 -34.08 -31.28 -11.14
C GLY A 781 -34.23 -30.59 -12.50
N TYR A 782 -35.35 -29.90 -12.66
CA TYR A 782 -35.73 -29.13 -13.85
C TYR A 782 -35.70 -27.62 -13.54
N PHE A 783 -34.92 -26.85 -14.30
CA PHE A 783 -34.70 -25.43 -14.04
C PHE A 783 -35.21 -24.56 -15.20
N PRO A 784 -36.53 -24.32 -15.30
CA PRO A 784 -37.14 -23.67 -16.47
C PRO A 784 -36.71 -22.21 -16.66
N ASN A 785 -36.41 -21.50 -15.58
CA ASN A 785 -36.13 -20.05 -15.63
C ASN A 785 -34.65 -19.71 -15.47
N LEU A 786 -33.78 -20.71 -15.38
CA LEU A 786 -32.35 -20.50 -15.16
C LEU A 786 -31.68 -19.96 -16.43
N THR A 787 -31.08 -18.77 -16.31
CA THR A 787 -30.40 -18.06 -17.39
C THR A 787 -28.88 -18.07 -17.23
N GLN A 788 -28.39 -18.18 -16.00
CA GLN A 788 -26.96 -18.21 -15.70
C GLN A 788 -26.62 -19.41 -14.81
N LEU A 789 -25.61 -20.18 -15.21
CA LEU A 789 -25.11 -21.33 -14.47
C LEU A 789 -23.58 -21.31 -14.43
N SER A 790 -23.01 -21.38 -13.23
CA SER A 790 -21.57 -21.51 -13.04
C SER A 790 -21.20 -22.83 -12.36
N LEU A 791 -20.27 -23.55 -12.99
CA LEU A 791 -19.77 -24.87 -12.59
C LEU A 791 -18.25 -24.95 -12.80
N ALA A 792 -17.55 -23.84 -12.58
CA ALA A 792 -16.10 -23.84 -12.69
C ALA A 792 -15.46 -24.71 -11.60
N ASN A 793 -14.36 -25.37 -11.96
CA ASN A 793 -13.58 -26.25 -11.07
C ASN A 793 -14.41 -27.37 -10.38
N CYS A 794 -15.51 -27.81 -10.99
CA CYS A 794 -16.39 -28.83 -10.40
C CYS A 794 -15.94 -30.29 -10.62
N GLY A 795 -14.78 -30.50 -11.24
CA GLY A 795 -14.27 -31.82 -11.60
C GLY A 795 -15.05 -32.52 -12.73
N ILE A 796 -15.87 -31.78 -13.49
CA ILE A 796 -16.65 -32.33 -14.59
C ILE A 796 -15.70 -32.81 -15.70
N SER A 797 -15.85 -34.07 -16.12
CA SER A 797 -14.99 -34.68 -17.15
C SER A 797 -15.71 -34.91 -18.48
N SER A 798 -17.04 -35.00 -18.47
CA SER A 798 -17.85 -35.21 -19.68
C SER A 798 -19.25 -34.60 -19.53
N LEU A 799 -19.80 -34.12 -20.64
CA LEU A 799 -21.18 -33.63 -20.78
C LEU A 799 -22.03 -34.57 -21.65
N VAL A 800 -21.53 -35.75 -21.99
CA VAL A 800 -22.27 -36.74 -22.79
C VAL A 800 -23.56 -37.14 -22.05
N GLY A 801 -24.70 -37.03 -22.72
CA GLY A 801 -26.02 -37.27 -22.14
C GLY A 801 -26.68 -36.04 -21.52
N LEU A 802 -26.06 -34.85 -21.61
CA LEU A 802 -26.73 -33.59 -21.29
C LEU A 802 -27.92 -33.35 -22.24
N ASP A 803 -29.12 -33.35 -21.67
CA ASP A 803 -30.32 -32.83 -22.32
C ASP A 803 -30.60 -31.41 -21.81
N GLY A 804 -29.91 -30.44 -22.40
CA GLY A 804 -30.04 -29.03 -22.04
C GLY A 804 -31.43 -28.48 -22.31
N THR A 805 -32.18 -29.04 -23.27
CA THR A 805 -33.52 -28.53 -23.60
C THR A 805 -34.54 -28.92 -22.53
N SER A 806 -34.42 -30.13 -21.95
CA SER A 806 -35.28 -30.55 -20.85
C SER A 806 -34.81 -30.07 -19.50
N LYS A 807 -33.51 -29.82 -19.29
CA LYS A 807 -32.97 -29.46 -17.96
C LYS A 807 -32.81 -27.95 -17.74
N PHE A 808 -32.33 -27.23 -18.76
CA PHE A 808 -32.00 -25.79 -18.70
C PHE A 808 -32.47 -25.04 -19.96
N PRO A 809 -33.78 -24.98 -20.24
CA PRO A 809 -34.31 -24.49 -21.52
C PRO A 809 -33.95 -23.04 -21.85
N ASN A 810 -33.76 -22.18 -20.84
CA ASN A 810 -33.53 -20.74 -20.99
C ASN A 810 -32.08 -20.31 -20.66
N LEU A 811 -31.14 -21.26 -20.59
CA LEU A 811 -29.77 -20.94 -20.20
C LEU A 811 -29.04 -20.11 -21.25
N GLU A 812 -28.56 -18.93 -20.85
CA GLU A 812 -27.84 -17.99 -21.72
C GLU A 812 -26.34 -17.91 -21.40
N TYR A 813 -25.95 -18.13 -20.14
CA TYR A 813 -24.57 -18.09 -19.67
C TYR A 813 -24.20 -19.40 -18.99
N LEU A 814 -23.08 -19.99 -19.41
CA LEU A 814 -22.54 -21.21 -18.81
C LEU A 814 -21.04 -21.06 -18.57
N ASN A 815 -20.61 -21.28 -17.33
CA ASN A 815 -19.19 -21.32 -16.97
C ASN A 815 -18.78 -22.74 -16.57
N LEU A 816 -17.82 -23.29 -17.30
CA LEU A 816 -17.24 -24.62 -17.15
C LEU A 816 -15.71 -24.58 -17.05
N ARG A 817 -15.13 -23.43 -16.72
CA ARG A 817 -13.67 -23.28 -16.61
C ARG A 817 -13.08 -24.21 -15.54
N GLY A 818 -11.88 -24.72 -15.75
CA GLY A 818 -11.17 -25.58 -14.80
C GLY A 818 -11.74 -27.00 -14.67
N ASN A 819 -12.64 -27.39 -15.56
CA ASN A 819 -13.08 -28.77 -15.72
C ASN A 819 -12.22 -29.52 -16.75
N THR A 820 -12.22 -30.85 -16.69
CA THR A 820 -11.36 -31.72 -17.53
C THR A 820 -12.15 -32.32 -18.70
N ILE A 821 -12.84 -31.47 -19.46
CA ILE A 821 -13.61 -31.90 -20.64
C ILE A 821 -12.68 -31.98 -21.84
N LEU A 822 -12.40 -33.20 -22.31
CA LEU A 822 -11.39 -33.47 -23.35
C LEU A 822 -11.99 -33.90 -24.70
N ASP A 823 -13.31 -34.11 -24.77
CA ASP A 823 -13.95 -34.80 -25.88
C ASP A 823 -14.97 -33.94 -26.65
N TRP A 824 -15.05 -34.15 -27.98
CA TRP A 824 -16.03 -33.48 -28.85
C TRP A 824 -17.50 -33.86 -28.61
N PRO A 825 -17.86 -35.11 -28.25
CA PRO A 825 -19.23 -35.45 -27.87
C PRO A 825 -19.79 -34.55 -26.75
N SER A 826 -18.99 -34.22 -25.73
CA SER A 826 -19.37 -33.25 -24.70
C SER A 826 -19.66 -31.85 -25.27
N VAL A 827 -18.84 -31.37 -26.21
CA VAL A 827 -19.08 -30.09 -26.91
C VAL A 827 -20.35 -30.14 -27.76
N ASN A 828 -20.63 -31.28 -28.38
CA ASN A 828 -21.85 -31.48 -29.16
C ASN A 828 -23.10 -31.50 -28.27
N ALA A 829 -23.02 -32.06 -27.06
CA ALA A 829 -24.13 -32.08 -26.12
C ALA A 829 -24.59 -30.67 -25.72
N MET A 830 -23.68 -29.68 -25.68
CA MET A 830 -24.01 -28.27 -25.40
C MET A 830 -24.94 -27.64 -26.45
N ARG A 831 -25.10 -28.21 -27.65
CA ARG A 831 -26.08 -27.72 -28.66
C ARG A 831 -27.52 -27.83 -28.21
N SER A 832 -27.80 -28.74 -27.26
CA SER A 832 -29.13 -28.86 -26.67
C SER A 832 -29.54 -27.60 -25.90
N LEU A 833 -28.59 -26.74 -25.51
CA LEU A 833 -28.79 -25.43 -24.89
C LEU A 833 -29.02 -24.36 -25.97
N LYS A 834 -30.26 -24.28 -26.47
CA LYS A 834 -30.60 -23.45 -27.65
C LYS A 834 -30.45 -21.94 -27.44
N ASN A 835 -30.44 -21.48 -26.20
CA ASN A 835 -30.35 -20.05 -25.85
C ASN A 835 -28.96 -19.65 -25.37
N LEU A 836 -27.97 -20.55 -25.41
CA LEU A 836 -26.63 -20.28 -24.89
C LEU A 836 -25.92 -19.22 -25.73
N LYS A 837 -25.62 -18.09 -25.10
CA LYS A 837 -24.97 -16.91 -25.70
C LYS A 837 -23.53 -16.74 -25.22
N ARG A 838 -23.24 -17.07 -23.96
CA ARG A 838 -21.93 -16.81 -23.35
C ARG A 838 -21.39 -18.08 -22.71
N LEU A 839 -20.14 -18.41 -23.01
CA LEU A 839 -19.49 -19.64 -22.54
C LEU A 839 -18.10 -19.34 -21.99
N LEU A 840 -17.81 -19.76 -20.75
CA LEU A 840 -16.44 -19.84 -20.24
C LEU A 840 -16.01 -21.30 -20.23
N PHE A 841 -15.00 -21.65 -21.03
CA PHE A 841 -14.64 -23.05 -21.31
C PHE A 841 -13.19 -23.20 -21.78
N ASP A 842 -12.44 -24.12 -21.17
CA ASP A 842 -11.03 -24.39 -21.48
C ASP A 842 -10.84 -25.18 -22.78
N CYS A 843 -10.85 -24.46 -23.91
CA CYS A 843 -10.74 -25.06 -25.24
C CYS A 843 -9.39 -25.76 -25.50
N LYS A 844 -8.34 -25.45 -24.73
CA LYS A 844 -6.95 -25.86 -25.01
C LYS A 844 -6.69 -27.37 -24.94
N HIS A 845 -7.56 -28.10 -24.25
CA HIS A 845 -7.39 -29.53 -24.01
C HIS A 845 -8.13 -30.43 -25.02
N LEU A 846 -8.83 -29.83 -25.99
CA LEU A 846 -9.52 -30.56 -27.06
C LEU A 846 -8.54 -30.92 -28.18
N GLU A 847 -8.60 -32.17 -28.63
CA GLU A 847 -7.82 -32.64 -29.78
C GLU A 847 -8.38 -32.05 -31.09
N VAL A 848 -7.55 -31.29 -31.80
CA VAL A 848 -7.88 -30.65 -33.09
C VAL A 848 -6.93 -31.05 -34.19
N GLU A 849 -7.41 -30.90 -35.42
CA GLU A 849 -6.62 -31.12 -36.61
C GLU A 849 -5.54 -30.05 -36.80
N LYS A 850 -4.39 -30.47 -37.35
CA LYS A 850 -3.25 -29.56 -37.54
C LYS A 850 -3.64 -28.35 -38.41
N GLY A 851 -3.44 -27.15 -37.85
CA GLY A 851 -3.69 -25.88 -38.55
C GLY A 851 -5.05 -25.24 -38.25
N VAL A 852 -5.85 -25.80 -37.34
CA VAL A 852 -7.09 -25.17 -36.83
C VAL A 852 -7.00 -25.08 -35.31
N HIS A 853 -7.38 -23.94 -34.74
CA HIS A 853 -7.39 -23.76 -33.29
C HIS A 853 -8.69 -24.29 -32.69
N SER A 854 -8.63 -24.90 -31.50
CA SER A 854 -9.81 -25.44 -30.80
C SER A 854 -10.87 -24.39 -30.48
N TYR A 855 -10.46 -23.15 -30.20
CA TYR A 855 -11.36 -21.99 -30.09
C TYR A 855 -12.23 -21.83 -31.34
N GLU A 856 -11.62 -21.88 -32.53
CA GLU A 856 -12.34 -21.72 -33.80
C GLU A 856 -13.31 -22.87 -34.04
N VAL A 857 -12.92 -24.10 -33.69
CA VAL A 857 -13.80 -25.27 -33.80
C VAL A 857 -15.01 -25.12 -32.87
N VAL A 858 -14.83 -24.66 -31.64
CA VAL A 858 -15.95 -24.43 -30.71
C VAL A 858 -16.89 -23.33 -31.23
N VAL A 859 -16.34 -22.20 -31.68
CA VAL A 859 -17.13 -21.10 -32.29
C VAL A 859 -17.91 -21.59 -33.51
N ALA A 860 -17.28 -22.39 -34.37
CA ALA A 860 -17.92 -22.93 -35.57
C ALA A 860 -19.03 -23.93 -35.28
N LYS A 861 -18.96 -24.69 -34.17
CA LYS A 861 -19.96 -25.68 -33.78
C LYS A 861 -21.15 -25.04 -33.05
N LEU A 862 -20.88 -24.14 -32.10
CA LEU A 862 -21.88 -23.47 -31.28
C LEU A 862 -22.30 -22.12 -31.89
N SER A 863 -23.29 -22.15 -32.77
CA SER A 863 -23.72 -21.00 -33.59
C SER A 863 -24.37 -19.86 -32.81
N THR A 864 -24.88 -20.12 -31.60
CA THR A 864 -25.61 -19.14 -30.78
C THR A 864 -24.71 -18.29 -29.90
N LEU A 865 -23.42 -18.65 -29.78
CA LEU A 865 -22.48 -17.92 -28.93
C LEU A 865 -22.19 -16.51 -29.48
N ILE A 866 -22.14 -15.54 -28.59
CA ILE A 866 -21.66 -14.18 -28.86
C ILE A 866 -20.41 -13.85 -28.04
N ASP A 867 -20.15 -14.61 -26.98
CA ASP A 867 -18.96 -14.49 -26.12
C ASP A 867 -18.41 -15.89 -25.83
N LEU A 868 -17.10 -16.08 -26.04
CA LEU A 868 -16.36 -17.25 -25.59
C LEU A 868 -15.13 -16.81 -24.80
N ASN A 869 -15.05 -17.21 -23.54
CA ASN A 869 -13.96 -16.86 -22.62
C ASN A 869 -13.78 -15.35 -22.38
N ARG A 870 -14.88 -14.59 -22.34
CA ARG A 870 -14.89 -13.11 -22.21
C ARG A 870 -14.32 -12.38 -23.43
N PHE A 871 -14.27 -13.06 -24.58
CA PHE A 871 -13.96 -12.46 -25.87
C PHE A 871 -15.23 -12.46 -26.72
N ASP A 872 -15.64 -11.26 -27.13
CA ASP A 872 -16.75 -11.07 -28.06
C ASP A 872 -16.43 -11.69 -29.41
N ILE A 873 -17.32 -12.57 -29.87
CA ILE A 873 -17.22 -13.23 -31.17
C ILE A 873 -17.87 -12.32 -32.21
N SER A 874 -17.04 -11.61 -32.96
CA SER A 874 -17.52 -10.82 -34.10
C SER A 874 -18.09 -11.72 -35.22
N GLU A 875 -19.01 -11.20 -36.02
CA GLU A 875 -19.52 -11.91 -37.20
C GLU A 875 -18.41 -12.34 -38.17
N VAL A 876 -17.37 -11.51 -38.31
CA VAL A 876 -16.18 -11.78 -39.13
C VAL A 876 -15.43 -13.00 -38.62
N GLU A 877 -15.17 -13.03 -37.31
CA GLU A 877 -14.44 -14.11 -36.65
C GLU A 877 -15.22 -15.42 -36.73
N ARG A 878 -16.54 -15.37 -36.49
CA ARG A 878 -17.44 -16.51 -36.66
C ARG A 878 -17.37 -17.10 -38.06
N ARG A 879 -17.58 -16.29 -39.10
CA ARG A 879 -17.50 -16.74 -40.50
C ARG A 879 -16.13 -17.33 -40.83
N SER A 880 -15.06 -16.67 -40.38
CA SER A 880 -13.68 -17.09 -40.60
C SER A 880 -13.39 -18.46 -39.95
N ALA A 881 -13.87 -18.68 -38.72
CA ALA A 881 -13.79 -19.95 -38.00
C ALA A 881 -14.61 -21.06 -38.69
N GLU A 882 -15.84 -20.76 -39.11
CA GLU A 882 -16.75 -21.70 -39.79
C GLU A 882 -16.18 -22.19 -41.13
N ILE A 883 -15.64 -21.30 -41.96
CA ILE A 883 -15.03 -21.65 -43.25
C ILE A 883 -13.76 -22.49 -43.04
N ARG A 884 -12.89 -22.11 -42.09
CA ARG A 884 -11.69 -22.89 -41.76
C ARG A 884 -12.04 -24.28 -41.26
N PHE A 885 -13.03 -24.38 -40.37
CA PHE A 885 -13.55 -25.66 -39.91
C PHE A 885 -14.06 -26.50 -41.09
N LEU A 886 -14.92 -25.93 -41.94
CA LEU A 886 -15.51 -26.67 -43.07
C LEU A 886 -14.44 -27.18 -44.06
N ASN A 887 -13.52 -26.31 -44.47
CA ASN A 887 -12.44 -26.67 -45.40
C ASN A 887 -11.51 -27.75 -44.83
N LYS A 888 -11.28 -27.74 -43.51
CA LYS A 888 -10.40 -28.71 -42.86
C LYS A 888 -11.10 -30.05 -42.62
N TYR A 889 -12.30 -30.04 -42.06
CA TYR A 889 -12.96 -31.25 -41.55
C TYR A 889 -13.85 -31.97 -42.57
N ALA A 890 -14.26 -31.32 -43.67
CA ALA A 890 -15.11 -31.96 -44.67
C ALA A 890 -14.44 -33.15 -45.41
N GLY A 891 -13.11 -33.10 -45.56
CA GLY A 891 -12.30 -34.09 -46.29
C GLY A 891 -11.64 -35.18 -45.42
N ILE A 892 -11.94 -35.24 -44.12
CA ILE A 892 -11.32 -36.18 -43.17
C ILE A 892 -12.14 -37.45 -43.05
N GLU A 893 -11.47 -38.61 -42.96
CA GLU A 893 -12.10 -39.93 -42.85
C GLU A 893 -12.88 -40.12 -41.53
N ASN A 894 -12.34 -39.67 -40.39
CA ASN A 894 -12.96 -39.80 -39.07
C ASN A 894 -13.68 -38.51 -38.63
N LYS A 895 -14.82 -38.21 -39.26
CA LYS A 895 -15.59 -36.96 -39.06
C LYS A 895 -16.92 -37.12 -38.30
N SER A 896 -17.15 -38.28 -37.67
CA SER A 896 -18.43 -38.61 -37.02
C SER A 896 -18.92 -37.55 -36.01
N ASN A 897 -18.01 -36.96 -35.24
CA ASN A 897 -18.32 -35.90 -34.27
C ASN A 897 -18.59 -34.51 -34.90
N HIS A 898 -18.50 -34.39 -36.23
CA HIS A 898 -18.51 -33.13 -36.97
C HIS A 898 -19.50 -33.13 -38.16
N ASP A 899 -20.07 -34.28 -38.51
CA ASP A 899 -20.93 -34.46 -39.69
C ASP A 899 -22.12 -33.50 -39.75
N GLU A 900 -22.78 -33.26 -38.61
CA GLU A 900 -23.91 -32.33 -38.55
C GLU A 900 -23.49 -30.88 -38.81
N ASP A 901 -22.34 -30.45 -38.28
CA ASP A 901 -21.84 -29.09 -38.50
C ASP A 901 -21.39 -28.93 -39.94
N ILE A 902 -20.73 -29.94 -40.52
CA ILE A 902 -20.31 -29.93 -41.92
C ILE A 902 -21.54 -29.76 -42.81
N LYS A 903 -22.60 -30.55 -42.60
CA LYS A 903 -23.86 -30.41 -43.35
C LYS A 903 -24.48 -29.02 -43.19
N ARG A 904 -24.54 -28.51 -41.96
CA ARG A 904 -25.06 -27.16 -41.68
C ARG A 904 -24.24 -26.07 -42.38
N LEU A 905 -22.92 -26.15 -42.30
CA LEU A 905 -22.01 -25.13 -42.83
C LEU A 905 -21.91 -25.19 -44.36
N ILE A 906 -22.06 -26.35 -45.00
CA ILE A 906 -22.19 -26.46 -46.46
C ILE A 906 -23.45 -25.72 -46.94
N ALA A 907 -24.56 -25.82 -46.19
CA ALA A 907 -25.79 -25.11 -46.53
C ALA A 907 -25.64 -23.57 -46.42
N ILE A 908 -24.76 -23.09 -45.54
CA ILE A 908 -24.52 -21.65 -45.30
C ILE A 908 -23.46 -21.10 -46.28
N HIS A 909 -22.28 -21.73 -46.35
CA HIS A 909 -21.10 -21.20 -47.05
C HIS A 909 -20.90 -21.79 -48.46
N GLY A 910 -21.48 -22.96 -48.74
CA GLY A 910 -21.29 -23.75 -49.96
C GLY A 910 -20.30 -24.91 -49.81
N GLU A 911 -19.99 -25.61 -50.90
CA GLU A 911 -19.06 -26.73 -50.92
C GLU A 911 -17.63 -26.32 -50.48
N PRO A 912 -16.91 -27.17 -49.72
CA PRO A 912 -15.55 -26.88 -49.24
C PRO A 912 -14.56 -26.78 -50.40
N THR A 913 -13.69 -25.77 -50.35
CA THR A 913 -12.54 -25.67 -51.25
C THR A 913 -11.44 -26.60 -50.74
N LEU A 914 -11.38 -27.82 -51.29
CA LEU A 914 -10.54 -28.94 -50.85
C LEU A 914 -9.02 -28.78 -51.04
N ASP A 915 -8.47 -27.58 -51.19
CA ASP A 915 -7.07 -27.42 -51.62
C ASP A 915 -6.30 -26.26 -50.96
N THR A 916 -6.20 -26.24 -49.61
CA THR A 916 -5.44 -25.19 -48.89
C THR A 916 -4.34 -25.73 -47.96
N ALA A 917 -3.73 -26.86 -48.31
CA ALA A 917 -2.53 -27.38 -47.62
C ALA A 917 -1.21 -27.13 -48.40
N LYS A 918 -1.17 -26.25 -49.40
CA LYS A 918 0.05 -25.95 -50.17
C LYS A 918 0.53 -24.50 -49.96
N LYS A 919 1.72 -24.41 -49.35
CA LYS A 919 2.54 -23.20 -49.18
C LYS A 919 2.72 -22.44 -50.50
N GLY A 920 2.34 -21.16 -50.52
CA GLY A 920 2.61 -20.18 -51.57
C GLY A 920 1.76 -18.92 -51.35
N LEU A 921 2.17 -17.74 -51.86
CA LEU A 921 1.37 -16.51 -51.76
C LEU A 921 0.00 -16.71 -52.45
N THR A 922 -0.99 -17.16 -51.71
CA THR A 922 -2.37 -17.25 -52.19
C THR A 922 -2.86 -15.83 -52.46
N VAL A 923 -3.23 -15.56 -53.72
CA VAL A 923 -3.78 -14.28 -54.15
C VAL A 923 -5.26 -14.47 -54.49
N VAL A 924 -6.10 -13.52 -54.08
CA VAL A 924 -7.52 -13.49 -54.43
C VAL A 924 -7.76 -12.27 -55.32
N LYS A 925 -8.48 -12.46 -56.43
CA LYS A 925 -8.90 -11.36 -57.30
C LYS A 925 -10.16 -10.73 -56.72
N ILE A 926 -10.11 -9.45 -56.37
CA ILE A 926 -11.25 -8.76 -55.75
C ILE A 926 -11.61 -7.53 -56.55
N ARG A 927 -12.92 -7.29 -56.62
CA ARG A 927 -13.50 -6.07 -57.17
C ARG A 927 -13.46 -4.98 -56.09
N ILE A 928 -12.87 -3.84 -56.42
CA ILE A 928 -12.64 -2.71 -55.52
C ILE A 928 -13.44 -1.51 -56.02
N GLU A 929 -14.25 -0.90 -55.16
CA GLU A 929 -15.13 0.22 -55.51
C GLU A 929 -14.79 1.45 -54.67
N CYS A 930 -14.57 2.60 -55.31
CA CYS A 930 -14.33 3.88 -54.64
C CYS A 930 -15.15 4.96 -55.34
N GLY A 931 -16.28 5.35 -54.74
CA GLY A 931 -17.29 6.20 -55.39
C GLY A 931 -17.76 5.58 -56.72
N ASN A 932 -17.60 6.30 -57.84
CA ASN A 932 -17.99 5.83 -59.18
C ASN A 932 -16.89 5.03 -59.91
N ARG A 933 -15.74 4.77 -59.28
CA ARG A 933 -14.63 4.03 -59.88
C ARG A 933 -14.61 2.59 -59.38
N VAL A 934 -14.52 1.65 -60.32
CA VAL A 934 -14.44 0.20 -60.04
C VAL A 934 -13.17 -0.35 -60.67
N GLU A 935 -12.35 -1.03 -59.88
CA GLU A 935 -11.08 -1.63 -60.30
C GLU A 935 -11.02 -3.08 -59.82
N SER A 936 -10.36 -3.98 -60.57
CA SER A 936 -10.15 -5.37 -60.12
C SER A 936 -8.67 -5.64 -59.89
N ARG A 937 -8.31 -6.11 -58.69
CA ARG A 937 -6.91 -6.38 -58.30
C ARG A 937 -6.76 -7.75 -57.68
N LYS A 938 -5.63 -8.39 -57.96
CA LYS A 938 -5.19 -9.60 -57.27
C LYS A 938 -4.42 -9.21 -56.01
N LEU A 939 -4.98 -9.52 -54.84
CA LEU A 939 -4.42 -9.18 -53.54
C LEU A 939 -3.91 -10.45 -52.84
N PRO A 940 -2.66 -10.48 -52.36
CA PRO A 940 -2.19 -11.57 -51.51
C PRO A 940 -2.97 -11.62 -50.20
N LEU A 941 -3.36 -12.82 -49.76
CA LEU A 941 -4.03 -13.01 -48.48
C LEU A 941 -3.14 -12.61 -47.29
N ALA A 942 -1.82 -12.76 -47.40
CA ALA A 942 -0.85 -12.33 -46.39
C ALA A 942 -0.51 -10.81 -46.44
N MET A 943 -1.22 -10.03 -47.25
CA MET A 943 -1.03 -8.58 -47.29
C MET A 943 -1.78 -7.94 -46.13
N SER A 944 -1.11 -7.10 -45.33
CA SER A 944 -1.78 -6.39 -44.24
C SER A 944 -2.77 -5.35 -44.76
N VAL A 945 -3.84 -5.10 -44.00
CA VAL A 945 -4.86 -4.09 -44.30
C VAL A 945 -4.22 -2.71 -44.52
N GLN A 946 -3.19 -2.34 -43.75
CA GLN A 946 -2.45 -1.09 -43.95
C GLN A 946 -1.80 -1.00 -45.33
N LYS A 947 -1.16 -2.08 -45.79
CA LYS A 947 -0.54 -2.11 -47.12
C LYS A 947 -1.59 -1.99 -48.23
N ILE A 948 -2.78 -2.55 -48.01
CA ILE A 948 -3.92 -2.39 -48.92
C ILE A 948 -4.40 -0.94 -48.91
N ARG A 949 -4.57 -0.30 -47.73
CA ARG A 949 -4.90 1.13 -47.61
C ARG A 949 -3.88 2.01 -48.35
N ASP A 950 -2.58 1.78 -48.14
CA ASP A 950 -1.52 2.56 -48.80
C ASP A 950 -1.46 2.32 -50.32
N MET A 951 -1.77 1.10 -50.78
CA MET A 951 -1.90 0.79 -52.21
C MET A 951 -3.09 1.53 -52.82
N LEU A 952 -4.25 1.49 -52.15
CA LEU A 952 -5.49 2.11 -52.63
C LEU A 952 -5.42 3.64 -52.55
N ALA A 953 -4.73 4.20 -51.56
CA ALA A 953 -4.48 5.63 -51.46
C ALA A 953 -3.72 6.16 -52.69
N ARG A 954 -2.70 5.41 -53.13
CA ARG A 954 -1.93 5.73 -54.35
C ARG A 954 -2.75 5.51 -55.61
N LEU A 955 -3.54 4.44 -55.66
CA LEU A 955 -4.37 4.12 -56.83
C LEU A 955 -5.45 5.16 -57.07
N PHE A 956 -6.13 5.61 -56.01
CA PHE A 956 -7.23 6.57 -56.08
C PHE A 956 -6.81 8.03 -55.85
N LYS A 957 -5.52 8.31 -55.63
CA LYS A 957 -4.93 9.65 -55.44
C LYS A 957 -5.51 10.43 -54.25
N THR A 958 -5.73 9.77 -53.13
CA THR A 958 -6.25 10.40 -51.90
C THR A 958 -5.10 10.92 -51.03
N PRO A 959 -5.22 12.11 -50.42
CA PRO A 959 -4.09 12.82 -49.82
C PRO A 959 -3.48 12.17 -48.57
N HIS A 960 -4.23 11.34 -47.82
CA HIS A 960 -3.72 10.64 -46.63
C HIS A 960 -4.32 9.22 -46.51
N SER A 961 -3.49 8.19 -46.31
CA SER A 961 -3.97 6.80 -46.14
C SER A 961 -4.70 6.56 -44.81
N SER A 962 -4.55 7.47 -43.85
CA SER A 962 -5.28 7.48 -42.56
C SER A 962 -6.76 7.83 -42.69
N ASN A 963 -7.17 8.49 -43.77
CA ASN A 963 -8.55 8.95 -43.98
C ASN A 963 -9.37 7.96 -44.83
N ILE A 964 -8.80 6.81 -45.18
CA ILE A 964 -9.46 5.79 -45.98
C ILE A 964 -10.03 4.72 -45.06
N ARG A 965 -11.36 4.58 -45.07
CA ARG A 965 -12.06 3.45 -44.47
C ARG A 965 -12.29 2.38 -45.54
N LEU A 966 -11.90 1.16 -45.24
CA LEU A 966 -12.07 0.02 -46.13
C LEU A 966 -13.20 -0.84 -45.60
N TYR A 967 -14.10 -1.22 -46.49
CA TYR A 967 -15.22 -2.10 -46.18
C TYR A 967 -15.23 -3.30 -47.12
N LEU A 968 -15.26 -4.53 -46.60
CA LEU A 968 -15.56 -5.71 -47.39
C LEU A 968 -17.08 -5.91 -47.40
N VAL A 969 -17.72 -5.64 -48.53
CA VAL A 969 -19.13 -5.90 -48.78
C VAL A 969 -19.26 -7.30 -49.35
N MET A 970 -19.86 -8.19 -48.60
CA MET A 970 -20.00 -9.60 -48.96
C MET A 970 -21.43 -9.85 -49.45
N ALA A 971 -21.57 -10.43 -50.65
CA ALA A 971 -22.87 -10.83 -51.17
C ALA A 971 -23.22 -12.26 -50.71
N GLU A 972 -23.99 -12.38 -49.64
CA GLU A 972 -24.70 -13.63 -49.32
C GLU A 972 -26.05 -13.65 -50.04
N LYS A 973 -26.58 -14.84 -50.34
CA LYS A 973 -27.85 -15.00 -51.08
C LYS A 973 -29.06 -14.34 -50.41
N THR A 974 -28.96 -13.90 -49.15
CA THR A 974 -30.08 -13.38 -48.35
C THR A 974 -29.84 -12.02 -47.68
N LYS A 975 -28.59 -11.54 -47.49
CA LYS A 975 -28.27 -10.20 -46.94
C LYS A 975 -26.90 -9.69 -47.44
N GLN A 976 -26.77 -8.39 -47.70
CA GLN A 976 -25.47 -7.73 -47.91
C GLN A 976 -24.88 -7.35 -46.54
N HIS A 977 -23.76 -7.98 -46.16
CA HIS A 977 -23.03 -7.62 -44.95
C HIS A 977 -21.82 -6.76 -45.32
N ARG A 978 -21.67 -5.63 -44.63
CA ARG A 978 -20.60 -4.66 -44.85
C ARG A 978 -19.67 -4.66 -43.64
N ILE A 979 -18.48 -5.24 -43.78
CA ILE A 979 -17.48 -5.35 -42.71
C ILE A 979 -16.45 -4.25 -42.87
N GLU A 980 -16.19 -3.45 -41.84
CA GLU A 980 -15.05 -2.55 -41.83
C GLU A 980 -13.73 -3.32 -41.57
N LEU A 981 -12.73 -3.11 -42.42
CA LEU A 981 -11.36 -3.59 -42.17
C LEU A 981 -10.68 -2.57 -41.26
N ASP A 982 -11.07 -2.58 -40.00
CA ASP A 982 -10.69 -1.64 -38.95
C ASP A 982 -9.21 -1.73 -38.56
N ASN A 983 -8.69 -2.95 -38.38
CA ASN A 983 -7.34 -3.19 -37.88
C ASN A 983 -6.28 -3.16 -39.01
N PRO A 984 -5.38 -2.16 -39.02
CA PRO A 984 -4.39 -1.97 -40.09
C PRO A 984 -3.29 -3.05 -40.10
N LEU A 985 -3.01 -3.71 -38.98
CA LEU A 985 -1.96 -4.71 -38.86
C LEU A 985 -2.43 -6.13 -39.23
N ARG A 986 -3.74 -6.34 -39.37
CA ARG A 986 -4.31 -7.64 -39.71
C ARG A 986 -4.02 -8.00 -41.16
N ASP A 987 -3.81 -9.28 -41.43
CA ASP A 987 -3.67 -9.80 -42.79
C ASP A 987 -5.04 -9.89 -43.47
N PHE A 988 -5.08 -9.65 -44.78
CA PHE A 988 -6.30 -9.67 -45.55
C PHE A 988 -7.01 -11.03 -45.53
N GLY A 989 -6.23 -12.12 -45.46
CA GLY A 989 -6.72 -13.49 -45.34
C GLY A 989 -7.48 -13.77 -44.05
N TYR A 990 -7.29 -12.95 -43.01
CA TYR A 990 -8.09 -13.03 -41.79
C TYR A 990 -9.60 -12.90 -42.10
N TYR A 991 -9.94 -12.00 -43.03
CA TYR A 991 -11.32 -11.71 -43.44
C TYR A 991 -11.88 -12.75 -44.42
N SER A 992 -11.10 -13.77 -44.80
CA SER A 992 -11.48 -14.86 -45.72
C SER A 992 -12.21 -14.38 -47.00
N PRO A 993 -11.64 -13.45 -47.77
CA PRO A 993 -12.32 -12.87 -48.91
C PRO A 993 -12.46 -13.88 -50.06
N SER A 994 -13.62 -13.88 -50.70
CA SER A 994 -13.96 -14.75 -51.84
C SER A 994 -13.87 -14.01 -53.18
N GLU A 995 -13.26 -14.65 -54.19
CA GLU A 995 -12.98 -14.07 -55.52
C GLU A 995 -14.25 -13.60 -56.27
N ASP A 996 -15.35 -14.34 -56.13
CA ASP A 996 -16.57 -14.14 -56.93
C ASP A 996 -17.71 -13.46 -56.17
N ARG A 997 -17.62 -13.34 -54.84
CA ARG A 997 -18.76 -12.91 -53.99
C ARG A 997 -18.54 -11.60 -53.24
N ASP A 998 -17.29 -11.21 -53.00
CA ASP A 998 -16.97 -10.10 -52.11
C ASP A 998 -16.43 -8.89 -52.88
N ILE A 999 -16.82 -7.69 -52.44
CA ILE A 999 -16.44 -6.40 -53.02
C ILE A 999 -15.73 -5.58 -51.93
N LEU A 1000 -14.57 -5.02 -52.25
CA LEU A 1000 -13.84 -4.12 -51.34
C LEU A 1000 -14.22 -2.67 -51.64
N VAL A 1001 -15.07 -2.08 -50.81
CA VAL A 1001 -15.50 -0.68 -50.90
C VAL A 1001 -14.53 0.22 -50.14
N VAL A 1002 -14.16 1.33 -50.76
CA VAL A 1002 -13.22 2.33 -50.25
C VAL A 1002 -13.99 3.63 -50.04
N GLU A 1003 -14.08 4.06 -48.79
CA GLU A 1003 -14.65 5.36 -48.44
C GLU A 1003 -13.56 6.29 -47.90
N HIS A 1004 -13.69 7.57 -48.21
CA HIS A 1004 -12.82 8.63 -47.73
C HIS A 1004 -13.68 9.80 -47.22
N ASP A 1005 -13.21 10.50 -46.20
CA ASP A 1005 -13.82 11.76 -45.74
C ASP A 1005 -13.50 12.93 -46.67
#